data_AF-A0A150FYT8-F1
#
_entry.id   AF-A0A150FYT8-F1
#
_cell.length_a   1.000
_cell.length_b   1.000
_cell.length_c   1.000
_cell.angle_alpha   90.00
_cell.angle_beta   90.00
_cell.angle_gamma   90.00
#
_symmetry.space_group_name_H-M   'P 1'
#
loop_
_entity.id
_entity.type
_entity.pdbx_description
1 polymer ?
#
loop_
_entity_poly.entity_id
_entity_poly.type
_entity_poly.pdbx_seq_one_letter_code
_entity_poly.pdbx_strand_id
1 'polypeptide(L)'
;MAKRLNRAAVLPVLIDDGLQRTDTNVLASDTNQVPFSDMYDVEHFRRTMAAAGVRILLPDEAPDPNNYQDVHLGRIRGHLLDELRNVYGSVRDLAVDCPLFKIPAREFVPEDESLAWAALDGMKPNKEAEELINQIVRAIGNFTQKADPGLQGQTGVEAAAARRSLASDQAAAATGAPLPGDFDYIHLRIENDWIEHCKRWESIRDGVVRDNCYRHTDEVDVELGMFGFMKNIPLYVASYWDDVAPERKDKMLGRLLAAGYRVVTSADVFPVQRPEDVLNGLVDVLSDKGREYRAMIEYFLGMRSNRFIGNSVSTFAALGLMERRHRGKWAAYYNGGNIPLASVLPLLHRLPWVFTYNSWSPAYDYMLKGAVRSAQVTRSYVPYCIFMGNSSTFIHQWLVRNNVTIIRHEPKWRSQLLAVAGKAQNNVHHSHLYKTPDTLVSTFQRVDLPVVPVLDQYTYVLYTDADVYFRRPMVLDDFVITYNAGVFVANLPAMRRNYDAFIAMMLDNDNGLYYPHYGPADQGVLNKFYERDLRARMLSQIFNAKPYNSFDPHAVIVHFHGPKPHEYINFLQNGQCEFKNLCEKGFMTSLCKYAPEWVRYVSDEPIAIRLADSCALLENPMVKRLRGGGRRALAAAREVQAVEPEGGPVLAP
;
A
#
# COMPACT_ATOMS: atom_id res chain seq x y z
N MET A 1 -20.05 9.90 -10.79
CA MET A 1 -21.39 9.85 -11.43
C MET A 1 -21.53 10.84 -12.58
N ALA A 2 -21.49 12.16 -12.32
CA ALA A 2 -21.67 13.20 -13.35
C ALA A 2 -20.85 12.97 -14.63
N LYS A 3 -19.54 12.72 -14.50
CA LYS A 3 -18.64 12.35 -15.61
C LYS A 3 -19.19 11.22 -16.49
N ARG A 4 -19.57 10.09 -15.88
CA ARG A 4 -20.00 8.87 -16.59
C ARG A 4 -21.41 8.98 -17.19
N LEU A 5 -22.22 9.90 -16.67
CA LEU A 5 -23.55 10.20 -17.20
C LEU A 5 -23.52 11.37 -18.19
N ASN A 6 -22.35 11.96 -18.46
CA ASN A 6 -22.18 13.17 -19.25
C ASN A 6 -23.07 14.32 -18.75
N ARG A 7 -23.09 14.52 -17.44
CA ARG A 7 -23.87 15.55 -16.74
C ARG A 7 -22.94 16.55 -16.06
N ALA A 8 -23.44 17.75 -15.83
CA ALA A 8 -22.81 18.67 -14.89
C ALA A 8 -23.10 18.24 -13.45
N ALA A 9 -22.18 18.55 -12.53
CA ALA A 9 -22.42 18.42 -11.09
C ALA A 9 -22.65 19.81 -10.49
N VAL A 10 -23.62 19.93 -9.59
CA VAL A 10 -23.79 21.14 -8.77
C VAL A 10 -22.83 21.03 -7.58
N LEU A 11 -22.13 22.12 -7.28
CA LEU A 11 -21.23 22.19 -6.14
C LEU A 11 -22.04 21.96 -4.84
N PRO A 12 -21.63 21.01 -3.98
CA PRO A 12 -22.38 20.73 -2.78
C PRO A 12 -22.24 21.87 -1.77
N VAL A 13 -23.24 22.01 -0.90
CA VAL A 13 -23.05 22.70 0.38
C VAL A 13 -22.39 21.72 1.35
N LEU A 14 -21.42 22.20 2.13
CA LEU A 14 -20.68 21.36 3.08
C LEU A 14 -21.39 21.38 4.44
N ILE A 15 -21.19 20.34 5.23
CA ILE A 15 -21.66 20.28 6.62
C ILE A 15 -20.64 21.02 7.48
N ASP A 16 -21.07 21.86 8.42
CA ASP A 16 -20.18 22.65 9.29
C ASP A 16 -20.01 22.05 10.70
N ASP A 17 -20.97 21.22 11.13
CA ASP A 17 -20.92 20.46 12.40
C ASP A 17 -21.02 18.95 12.14
N GLY A 18 -19.90 18.31 11.80
CA GLY A 18 -19.82 16.87 11.52
C GLY A 18 -19.83 15.96 12.76
N LEU A 19 -20.29 16.42 13.93
CA LEU A 19 -20.31 15.60 15.15
C LEU A 19 -21.31 14.44 15.02
N GLN A 20 -20.81 13.21 15.01
CA GLN A 20 -21.64 12.01 14.85
C GLN A 20 -21.64 11.14 16.12
N ARG A 21 -22.40 11.57 17.14
CA ARG A 21 -22.53 10.81 18.40
C ARG A 21 -23.46 9.60 18.33
N THR A 22 -24.34 9.55 17.34
CA THR A 22 -25.35 8.48 17.14
C THR A 22 -25.30 7.94 15.71
N ASP A 23 -26.14 6.93 15.40
CA ASP A 23 -26.27 6.36 14.05
C ASP A 23 -27.05 7.24 13.07
N THR A 24 -27.54 8.41 13.51
CA THR A 24 -28.21 9.35 12.61
C THR A 24 -27.19 10.00 11.70
N ASN A 25 -27.44 9.93 10.40
CA ASN A 25 -26.64 10.68 9.43
C ASN A 25 -26.82 12.18 9.71
N VAL A 26 -25.70 12.87 9.90
CA VAL A 26 -25.71 14.33 9.88
C VAL A 26 -25.86 14.75 8.43
N LEU A 27 -26.94 15.46 8.12
CA LEU A 27 -27.18 16.05 6.82
C LEU A 27 -26.95 17.55 6.92
N ALA A 28 -26.52 18.13 5.81
CA ALA A 28 -26.48 19.57 5.64
C ALA A 28 -27.90 20.13 5.78
N SER A 29 -28.09 21.06 6.70
CA SER A 29 -29.31 21.83 6.95
C SER A 29 -28.94 23.31 7.14
N ASP A 30 -29.92 24.20 7.10
CA ASP A 30 -29.69 25.65 7.19
C ASP A 30 -28.90 26.08 8.44
N THR A 31 -28.88 25.26 9.49
CA THR A 31 -28.20 25.54 10.75
C THR A 31 -26.79 24.95 10.87
N ASN A 32 -26.35 24.10 9.94
CA ASN A 32 -25.05 23.42 9.98
C ASN A 32 -24.43 23.29 8.59
N GLN A 33 -24.63 24.30 7.74
CA GLN A 33 -24.11 24.36 6.38
C GLN A 33 -23.03 25.42 6.25
N VAL A 34 -22.00 25.11 5.47
CA VAL A 34 -20.96 26.06 5.09
C VAL A 34 -20.77 26.03 3.57
N PRO A 35 -20.81 27.19 2.89
CA PRO A 35 -20.54 27.28 1.47
C PRO A 35 -19.17 26.70 1.12
N PHE A 36 -19.08 25.99 -0.01
CA PHE A 36 -17.79 25.47 -0.49
C PHE A 36 -16.74 26.57 -0.70
N SER A 37 -17.17 27.77 -1.13
CA SER A 37 -16.32 28.96 -1.29
C SER A 37 -15.65 29.43 -0.01
N ASP A 38 -16.26 29.15 1.13
CA ASP A 38 -15.78 29.60 2.42
C ASP A 38 -14.59 28.75 2.88
N MET A 39 -14.40 27.57 2.28
CA MET A 39 -13.26 26.68 2.53
C MET A 39 -12.26 26.64 1.37
N TYR A 40 -12.76 26.59 0.13
CA TYR A 40 -11.95 26.24 -1.04
C TYR A 40 -12.03 27.27 -2.17
N ASP A 41 -10.98 27.32 -3.00
CA ASP A 41 -10.93 28.12 -4.23
C ASP A 41 -11.84 27.48 -5.30
N VAL A 42 -13.09 27.94 -5.35
CA VAL A 42 -14.13 27.46 -6.28
C VAL A 42 -13.67 27.51 -7.72
N GLU A 43 -13.02 28.60 -8.15
CA GLU A 43 -12.60 28.77 -9.54
C GLU A 43 -11.46 27.83 -9.90
N HIS A 44 -10.54 27.59 -8.98
CA HIS A 44 -9.53 26.53 -9.15
C HIS A 44 -10.19 25.16 -9.25
N PHE A 45 -11.11 24.82 -8.35
CA PHE A 45 -11.82 23.54 -8.36
C PHE A 45 -12.57 23.32 -9.69
N ARG A 46 -13.33 24.32 -10.16
CA ARG A 46 -14.05 24.26 -11.45
C ARG A 46 -13.10 24.00 -12.62
N ARG A 47 -11.96 24.71 -12.70
CA ARG A 47 -10.97 24.51 -13.77
C ARG A 47 -10.36 23.11 -13.73
N THR A 48 -9.97 22.63 -12.55
CA THR A 48 -9.37 21.30 -12.40
C THR A 48 -10.36 20.19 -12.76
N MET A 49 -11.62 20.30 -12.31
CA MET A 49 -12.67 19.35 -12.67
C MET A 49 -13.05 19.41 -14.15
N ALA A 50 -13.08 20.60 -14.76
CA ALA A 50 -13.31 20.76 -16.19
C ALA A 50 -12.21 20.08 -17.02
N ALA A 51 -10.94 20.21 -16.62
CA ALA A 51 -9.83 19.50 -17.24
C ALA A 51 -9.95 17.97 -17.10
N ALA A 52 -10.59 17.49 -16.03
CA ALA A 52 -10.93 16.08 -15.83
C ALA A 52 -12.23 15.62 -16.55
N GLY A 53 -12.85 16.51 -17.34
CA GLY A 53 -14.05 16.23 -18.12
C GLY A 53 -15.36 16.36 -17.33
N VAL A 54 -15.37 17.15 -16.24
CA VAL A 54 -16.57 17.37 -15.42
C VAL A 54 -16.87 18.86 -15.32
N ARG A 55 -18.04 19.26 -15.83
CA ARG A 55 -18.55 20.62 -15.63
C ARG A 55 -19.14 20.74 -14.23
N ILE A 56 -18.67 21.73 -13.47
CA ILE A 56 -19.19 22.08 -12.16
C ILE A 56 -20.02 23.36 -12.26
N LEU A 57 -21.25 23.31 -11.75
CA LEU A 57 -22.17 24.45 -11.61
C LEU A 57 -22.15 24.96 -10.18
N LEU A 58 -22.24 26.27 -10.01
CA LEU A 58 -22.54 26.88 -8.72
C LEU A 58 -24.02 26.70 -8.37
N PRO A 59 -24.41 26.83 -7.09
CA PRO A 59 -25.82 26.71 -6.69
C PRO A 59 -26.76 27.67 -7.42
N ASP A 60 -26.31 28.90 -7.72
CA ASP A 60 -27.07 29.92 -8.46
C ASP A 60 -27.08 29.69 -9.98
N GLU A 61 -26.14 28.90 -10.50
CA GLU A 61 -26.12 28.43 -11.90
C GLU A 61 -26.98 27.17 -12.09
N ALA A 62 -27.40 26.52 -11.00
CA ALA A 62 -28.16 25.27 -11.05
C ALA A 62 -29.63 25.53 -11.43
N PRO A 63 -30.31 24.57 -12.09
CA PRO A 63 -31.74 24.69 -12.36
C PRO A 63 -32.54 24.75 -11.04
N ASP A 64 -33.76 25.31 -11.07
CA ASP A 64 -34.63 25.37 -9.90
C ASP A 64 -34.79 23.98 -9.26
N PRO A 65 -34.46 23.79 -7.96
CA PRO A 65 -34.55 22.51 -7.26
C PRO A 65 -35.93 21.84 -7.37
N ASN A 66 -37.01 22.59 -7.57
CA ASN A 66 -38.34 22.03 -7.79
C ASN A 66 -38.46 21.19 -9.07
N ASN A 67 -37.50 21.31 -9.98
CA ASN A 67 -37.44 20.51 -11.21
C ASN A 67 -36.61 19.24 -11.06
N TYR A 68 -35.99 19.01 -9.91
CA TYR A 68 -35.13 17.84 -9.71
C TYR A 68 -35.97 16.60 -9.47
N GLN A 69 -35.60 15.51 -10.13
CA GLN A 69 -36.11 14.19 -9.77
C GLN A 69 -35.24 13.61 -8.66
N ASP A 70 -35.84 13.33 -7.50
CA ASP A 70 -35.16 12.65 -6.41
C ASP A 70 -34.82 11.20 -6.77
N VAL A 71 -33.57 10.81 -6.50
CA VAL A 71 -33.04 9.46 -6.67
C VAL A 71 -32.35 9.03 -5.37
N HIS A 72 -32.88 8.00 -4.74
CA HIS A 72 -32.24 7.37 -3.58
C HIS A 72 -31.33 6.23 -4.03
N LEU A 73 -30.02 6.50 -4.08
CA LEU A 73 -29.01 5.55 -4.56
C LEU A 73 -29.02 4.26 -3.75
N GLY A 74 -29.35 4.32 -2.45
CA GLY A 74 -29.47 3.14 -1.59
C GLY A 74 -30.59 2.16 -1.97
N ARG A 75 -31.54 2.54 -2.84
CA ARG A 75 -32.62 1.67 -3.32
C ARG A 75 -32.27 0.91 -4.60
N ILE A 76 -31.19 1.31 -5.26
CA ILE A 76 -30.70 0.68 -6.50
C ILE A 76 -29.98 -0.63 -6.14
N ARG A 77 -30.48 -1.75 -6.65
CA ARG A 77 -29.97 -3.11 -6.34
C ARG A 77 -29.02 -3.65 -7.42
N GLY A 78 -28.90 -2.97 -8.55
CA GLY A 78 -28.08 -3.35 -9.70
C GLY A 78 -26.74 -2.62 -9.81
N HIS A 79 -26.21 -2.58 -11.04
CA HIS A 79 -25.10 -1.69 -11.38
C HIS A 79 -25.62 -0.25 -11.36
N LEU A 80 -25.13 0.54 -10.40
CA LEU A 80 -25.70 1.85 -10.09
C LEU A 80 -25.79 2.73 -11.33
N LEU A 81 -24.72 2.78 -12.11
CA LEU A 81 -24.61 3.66 -13.26
C LEU A 81 -25.44 3.21 -14.46
N ASP A 82 -25.65 1.90 -14.62
CA ASP A 82 -26.50 1.38 -15.69
C ASP A 82 -27.96 1.66 -15.37
N GLU A 83 -28.37 1.52 -14.10
CA GLU A 83 -29.72 1.89 -13.67
C GLU A 83 -29.96 3.39 -13.82
N LEU A 84 -29.01 4.23 -13.40
CA LEU A 84 -29.09 5.68 -13.62
C LEU A 84 -29.19 6.05 -15.09
N ARG A 85 -28.47 5.35 -15.98
CA ARG A 85 -28.53 5.60 -17.42
C ARG A 85 -29.85 5.13 -18.03
N ASN A 86 -30.33 3.95 -17.65
CA ASN A 86 -31.49 3.31 -18.28
C ASN A 86 -32.82 3.88 -17.78
N VAL A 87 -32.92 4.18 -16.47
CA VAL A 87 -34.15 4.66 -15.84
C VAL A 87 -34.23 6.18 -15.88
N TYR A 88 -33.10 6.85 -15.63
CA TYR A 88 -33.05 8.31 -15.48
C TYR A 88 -32.35 9.02 -16.65
N GLY A 89 -32.04 8.30 -17.74
CA GLY A 89 -31.34 8.86 -18.91
C GLY A 89 -32.08 10.01 -19.58
N SER A 90 -33.42 9.99 -19.58
CA SER A 90 -34.26 11.07 -20.13
C SER A 90 -34.55 12.19 -19.14
N VAL A 91 -34.24 12.00 -17.85
CA VAL A 91 -34.50 13.02 -16.82
C VAL A 91 -33.38 14.06 -16.87
N ARG A 92 -33.73 15.33 -16.98
CA ARG A 92 -32.76 16.41 -17.16
C ARG A 92 -31.94 16.67 -15.89
N ASP A 93 -32.61 16.77 -14.75
CA ASP A 93 -32.01 17.22 -13.49
C ASP A 93 -32.29 16.19 -12.39
N LEU A 94 -31.25 15.77 -11.66
CA LEU A 94 -31.32 14.72 -10.65
C LEU A 94 -30.85 15.27 -9.31
N ALA A 95 -31.64 15.06 -8.27
CA ALA A 95 -31.20 15.16 -6.89
C ALA A 95 -30.85 13.75 -6.40
N VAL A 96 -29.62 13.56 -5.92
CA VAL A 96 -29.18 12.26 -5.38
C VAL A 96 -28.85 12.40 -3.90
N ASP A 97 -29.16 11.38 -3.11
CA ASP A 97 -28.61 11.27 -1.76
C ASP A 97 -27.09 11.09 -1.81
N CYS A 98 -26.42 11.24 -0.66
CA CYS A 98 -24.95 11.21 -0.58
C CYS A 98 -24.38 9.98 -1.31
N PRO A 99 -23.63 10.15 -2.42
CA PRO A 99 -23.16 9.04 -3.22
C PRO A 99 -21.96 8.32 -2.59
N LEU A 100 -21.34 8.94 -1.57
CA LEU A 100 -20.21 8.36 -0.86
C LEU A 100 -20.64 7.02 -0.23
N PHE A 101 -19.85 5.98 -0.48
CA PHE A 101 -20.13 4.61 -0.05
C PHE A 101 -21.36 3.92 -0.70
N LYS A 102 -22.02 4.56 -1.66
CA LYS A 102 -23.12 3.95 -2.45
C LYS A 102 -22.66 3.37 -3.77
N ILE A 103 -21.53 3.83 -4.32
CA ILE A 103 -20.87 3.20 -5.47
C ILE A 103 -20.05 2.02 -4.95
N PRO A 104 -20.36 0.77 -5.32
CA PRO A 104 -19.55 -0.37 -4.91
C PRO A 104 -18.13 -0.26 -5.46
N ALA A 105 -17.12 -0.66 -4.70
CA ALA A 105 -15.72 -0.62 -5.14
C ALA A 105 -15.45 -1.39 -6.45
N ARG A 106 -16.21 -2.46 -6.70
CA ARG A 106 -16.17 -3.21 -7.98
C ARG A 106 -16.61 -2.41 -9.20
N GLU A 107 -17.36 -1.31 -9.00
CA GLU A 107 -17.77 -0.40 -10.07
C GLU A 107 -16.76 0.73 -10.28
N PHE A 108 -15.76 0.88 -9.41
CA PHE A 108 -14.71 1.88 -9.54
C PHE A 108 -13.72 1.44 -10.63
N VAL A 109 -13.61 2.24 -11.69
CA VAL A 109 -12.78 1.94 -12.87
C VAL A 109 -11.56 2.86 -12.92
N PRO A 110 -10.51 2.50 -13.69
CA PRO A 110 -9.35 3.37 -13.93
C PRO A 110 -9.63 4.84 -14.18
N GLU A 111 -10.67 5.17 -14.94
CA GLU A 111 -11.04 6.54 -15.30
C GLU A 111 -11.55 7.36 -14.09
N ASP A 112 -12.03 6.69 -13.03
CA ASP A 112 -12.43 7.36 -11.79
C ASP A 112 -11.24 7.72 -10.91
N GLU A 113 -10.12 6.98 -11.00
CA GLU A 113 -8.89 7.27 -10.24
C GLU A 113 -8.38 8.67 -10.61
N SER A 114 -8.26 8.96 -11.92
CA SER A 114 -7.84 10.28 -12.40
C SER A 114 -8.80 11.39 -11.98
N LEU A 115 -10.11 11.09 -11.93
CA LEU A 115 -11.12 12.05 -11.49
C LEU A 115 -11.00 12.34 -9.98
N ALA A 116 -10.77 11.31 -9.17
CA ALA A 116 -10.60 11.45 -7.72
C ALA A 116 -9.36 12.27 -7.39
N TRP A 117 -8.22 12.02 -8.07
CA TRP A 117 -7.02 12.84 -7.90
C TRP A 117 -7.23 14.28 -8.38
N ALA A 118 -7.92 14.50 -9.51
CA ALA A 118 -8.27 15.84 -9.96
C ALA A 118 -9.17 16.58 -8.94
N ALA A 119 -10.11 15.88 -8.29
CA ALA A 119 -10.92 16.48 -7.25
C ALA A 119 -10.07 16.91 -6.04
N LEU A 120 -9.16 16.05 -5.58
CA LEU A 120 -8.25 16.36 -4.46
C LEU A 120 -7.29 17.49 -4.79
N ASP A 121 -6.72 17.51 -6.00
CA ASP A 121 -5.87 18.62 -6.45
C ASP A 121 -6.67 19.92 -6.61
N GLY A 122 -7.94 19.82 -7.01
CA GLY A 122 -8.85 20.94 -7.12
C GLY A 122 -9.31 21.51 -5.78
N MET A 123 -9.29 20.74 -4.69
CA MET A 123 -9.67 21.16 -3.33
C MET A 123 -8.60 22.05 -2.69
N LYS A 124 -8.13 23.06 -3.41
CA LYS A 124 -7.18 24.04 -2.88
C LYS A 124 -7.90 24.95 -1.87
N PRO A 125 -7.30 25.26 -0.70
CA PRO A 125 -7.86 26.24 0.22
C PRO A 125 -8.13 27.58 -0.47
N ASN A 126 -9.18 28.27 -0.06
CA ASN A 126 -9.38 29.65 -0.49
C ASN A 126 -8.25 30.56 0.04
N LYS A 127 -8.22 31.81 -0.42
CA LYS A 127 -7.11 32.73 -0.09
C LYS A 127 -6.97 32.98 1.42
N GLU A 128 -8.09 33.16 2.14
CA GLU A 128 -8.10 33.38 3.59
C GLU A 128 -7.54 32.16 4.34
N ALA A 129 -8.05 30.97 4.03
CA ALA A 129 -7.58 29.71 4.62
C ALA A 129 -6.11 29.46 4.32
N GLU A 130 -5.68 29.67 3.08
CA GLU A 130 -4.29 29.53 2.65
C GLU A 130 -3.35 30.47 3.42
N GLU A 131 -3.73 31.74 3.61
CA GLU A 131 -2.98 32.70 4.41
C GLU A 131 -2.87 32.26 5.87
N LEU A 132 -3.95 31.75 6.45
CA LEU A 132 -3.98 31.23 7.81
C LEU A 132 -3.10 29.98 7.97
N ILE A 133 -3.18 29.00 7.05
CA ILE A 133 -2.32 27.81 7.04
C ILE A 133 -0.85 28.24 6.98
N ASN A 134 -0.51 29.20 6.12
CA ASN A 134 0.85 29.75 6.02
C ASN A 134 1.32 30.40 7.32
N GLN A 135 0.45 31.13 8.03
CA GLN A 135 0.76 31.71 9.33
C GLN A 135 1.02 30.63 10.39
N ILE A 136 0.17 29.61 10.46
CA ILE A 136 0.31 28.50 11.41
C ILE A 136 1.59 27.72 11.16
N VAL A 137 1.92 27.38 9.90
CA VAL A 137 3.19 26.70 9.55
C VAL A 137 4.39 27.51 10.04
N ARG A 138 4.39 28.84 9.84
CA ARG A 138 5.46 29.70 10.37
C ARG A 138 5.52 29.71 11.89
N ALA A 139 4.37 29.70 12.57
CA ALA A 139 4.30 29.66 14.02
C ALA A 139 4.87 28.34 14.59
N ILE A 140 4.53 27.19 13.98
CA ILE A 140 5.11 25.89 14.33
C ILE A 140 6.64 25.93 14.13
N GLY A 141 7.10 26.46 12.99
CA GLY A 141 8.53 26.62 12.70
C GLY A 141 9.26 27.48 13.74
N ASN A 142 8.65 28.58 14.20
CA ASN A 142 9.24 29.46 15.22
C ASN A 142 9.30 28.83 16.62
N PHE A 143 8.39 27.89 16.93
CA PHE A 143 8.46 27.09 18.15
C PHE A 143 9.79 26.30 18.23
N THR A 144 10.36 25.98 17.07
CA THR A 144 11.67 25.32 16.93
C THR A 144 12.81 26.13 17.55
N GLN A 145 12.78 27.47 17.39
CA GLN A 145 13.90 28.36 17.73
C GLN A 145 13.91 28.81 19.19
N LYS A 146 12.74 28.85 19.85
CA LYS A 146 12.61 29.37 21.22
C LYS A 146 12.91 28.32 22.30
N ALA A 147 12.65 27.05 22.02
CA ALA A 147 12.92 26.00 22.99
C ALA A 147 14.39 25.56 22.90
N ASP A 148 15.16 26.05 23.87
CA ASP A 148 16.38 25.46 24.42
C ASP A 148 17.75 25.89 23.85
N PRO A 149 18.36 26.95 24.42
CA PRO A 149 19.77 27.26 24.26
C PRO A 149 20.72 26.19 24.85
N GLY A 150 20.25 25.33 25.75
CA GLY A 150 21.07 24.36 26.50
C GLY A 150 21.38 23.06 25.76
N LEU A 151 20.59 22.71 24.73
CA LEU A 151 20.72 21.45 23.98
C LEU A 151 21.59 21.54 22.71
N GLN A 152 22.05 22.75 22.33
CA GLN A 152 22.86 22.95 21.12
C GLN A 152 24.34 22.54 21.26
N GLY A 153 24.81 22.17 22.47
CA GLY A 153 26.23 21.94 22.77
C GLY A 153 26.81 20.57 22.39
N GLN A 154 26.01 19.53 22.09
CA GLN A 154 26.54 18.16 21.99
C GLN A 154 26.22 17.39 20.69
N THR A 155 25.32 17.85 19.81
CA THR A 155 24.84 17.03 18.67
C THR A 155 25.45 17.40 17.31
N GLY A 156 26.26 18.46 17.22
CA GLY A 156 26.71 19.02 15.94
C GLY A 156 27.75 18.20 15.17
N VAL A 157 28.58 17.39 15.85
CA VAL A 157 29.73 16.71 15.21
C VAL A 157 29.36 15.32 14.67
N GLU A 158 28.51 14.55 15.35
CA GLU A 158 28.10 13.21 14.89
C GLU A 158 27.07 13.26 13.74
N ALA A 159 26.15 14.22 13.76
CA ALA A 159 25.16 14.39 12.70
C ALA A 159 25.79 14.79 11.35
N ALA A 160 26.97 15.44 11.36
CA ALA A 160 27.69 15.83 10.16
C ALA A 160 28.43 14.65 9.49
N ALA A 161 28.85 13.64 10.25
CA ALA A 161 29.53 12.44 9.74
C ALA A 161 28.55 11.49 9.04
N ALA A 162 27.30 11.37 9.53
CA ALA A 162 26.25 10.58 8.88
C ALA A 162 25.81 11.14 7.52
N ARG A 163 26.00 12.45 7.26
CA ARG A 163 25.57 13.13 6.03
C ARG A 163 26.41 12.79 4.78
N ARG A 164 27.62 12.23 4.91
CA ARG A 164 28.52 12.00 3.75
C ARG A 164 28.38 10.62 3.09
N SER A 165 27.54 9.71 3.59
CA SER A 165 27.51 8.31 3.15
C SER A 165 26.33 7.89 2.25
N LEU A 166 25.35 8.76 1.96
CA LEU A 166 24.12 8.36 1.26
C LEU A 166 23.85 9.27 0.04
N ALA A 167 24.62 9.06 -1.03
CA ALA A 167 24.40 9.70 -2.32
C ALA A 167 23.60 8.77 -3.26
N SER A 168 22.28 8.82 -3.14
CA SER A 168 21.38 8.54 -4.27
C SER A 168 20.12 9.39 -4.08
N ASP A 169 19.72 10.14 -5.11
CA ASP A 169 18.72 11.21 -5.03
C ASP A 169 17.30 10.73 -4.64
N GLN A 170 17.03 9.42 -4.67
CA GLN A 170 15.78 8.84 -4.17
C GLN A 170 15.82 8.47 -2.67
N ALA A 171 17.01 8.30 -2.09
CA ALA A 171 17.16 8.04 -0.65
C ALA A 171 17.11 9.33 0.17
N ALA A 172 17.54 10.47 -0.38
CA ALA A 172 17.47 11.76 0.30
C ALA A 172 16.03 12.20 0.63
N ALA A 173 15.07 11.85 -0.24
CA ALA A 173 13.64 12.04 0.03
C ALA A 173 13.10 11.09 1.13
N ALA A 174 13.75 9.94 1.35
CA ALA A 174 13.36 8.97 2.37
C ALA A 174 14.00 9.23 3.74
N THR A 175 15.18 9.86 3.78
CA THR A 175 15.90 10.16 5.04
C THR A 175 15.72 11.60 5.54
N GLY A 176 15.07 12.47 4.76
CA GLY A 176 14.50 13.77 5.17
C GLY A 176 15.19 14.47 6.33
N ALA A 177 16.44 14.94 6.13
CA ALA A 177 17.04 15.83 7.11
C ALA A 177 16.15 17.09 7.19
N PRO A 178 15.60 17.43 8.36
CA PRO A 178 14.59 18.48 8.47
C PRO A 178 15.18 19.81 8.03
N LEU A 179 14.49 20.48 7.12
CA LEU A 179 14.74 21.86 6.75
C LEU A 179 14.29 22.79 7.88
N PRO A 180 14.89 23.98 8.00
CA PRO A 180 14.39 25.01 8.92
C PRO A 180 12.91 25.30 8.63
N GLY A 181 12.04 25.07 9.62
CA GLY A 181 10.59 25.21 9.48
C GLY A 181 9.82 23.89 9.28
N ASP A 182 10.52 22.76 9.18
CA ASP A 182 9.88 21.45 9.12
C ASP A 182 9.24 21.08 10.46
N PHE A 183 8.10 20.40 10.35
CA PHE A 183 7.39 19.81 11.47
C PHE A 183 6.83 18.45 11.07
N ASP A 184 6.69 17.59 12.06
CA ASP A 184 5.98 16.33 11.95
C ASP A 184 4.53 16.53 12.40
N TYR A 185 3.61 15.76 11.84
CA TYR A 185 2.18 15.92 12.08
C TYR A 185 1.55 14.59 12.47
N ILE A 186 0.73 14.63 13.52
CA ILE A 186 -0.15 13.54 13.90
C ILE A 186 -1.61 14.01 13.92
N HIS A 187 -2.48 13.30 13.20
CA HIS A 187 -3.92 13.40 13.38
C HIS A 187 -4.37 12.36 14.41
N LEU A 188 -4.55 12.81 15.64
CA LEU A 188 -4.91 11.98 16.76
C LEU A 188 -6.43 11.99 16.95
N ARG A 189 -7.04 10.80 16.98
CA ARG A 189 -8.48 10.65 17.16
C ARG A 189 -8.77 10.18 18.58
N ILE A 190 -9.12 11.11 19.44
CA ILE A 190 -9.38 10.92 20.87
C ILE A 190 -10.60 11.70 21.35
N GLU A 191 -11.36 12.27 20.42
CA GLU A 191 -12.61 12.97 20.67
C GLU A 191 -13.65 12.04 21.32
N ASN A 192 -14.59 12.60 22.06
CA ASN A 192 -15.66 11.82 22.68
C ASN A 192 -16.57 11.18 21.63
N ASP A 193 -16.88 11.88 20.53
CA ASP A 193 -17.63 11.29 19.40
C ASP A 193 -16.88 10.12 18.76
N TRP A 194 -15.54 10.19 18.69
CA TRP A 194 -14.69 9.15 18.13
C TRP A 194 -14.70 7.87 18.97
N ILE A 195 -14.70 7.97 20.29
CA ILE A 195 -14.80 6.79 21.16
C ILE A 195 -16.11 6.04 20.94
N GLU A 196 -17.22 6.77 20.86
CA GLU A 196 -18.52 6.16 20.55
C GLU A 196 -18.53 5.57 19.14
N HIS A 197 -17.91 6.25 18.16
CA HIS A 197 -17.71 5.69 16.83
C HIS A 197 -16.92 4.37 16.86
N CYS A 198 -15.82 4.28 17.62
CA CYS A 198 -15.02 3.06 17.69
C CYS A 198 -15.76 1.89 18.34
N LYS A 199 -16.56 2.14 19.39
CA LYS A 199 -17.44 1.11 19.98
C LYS A 199 -18.41 0.56 18.94
N ARG A 200 -19.02 1.44 18.13
CA ARG A 200 -19.91 1.04 17.04
C ARG A 200 -19.17 0.26 15.96
N TRP A 201 -18.02 0.76 15.52
CA TRP A 201 -17.16 0.12 14.53
C TRP A 201 -16.82 -1.32 14.91
N GLU A 202 -16.38 -1.54 16.14
CA GLU A 202 -16.01 -2.86 16.69
C GLU A 202 -17.21 -3.80 16.89
N SER A 203 -18.43 -3.24 16.95
CA SER A 203 -19.66 -4.01 17.11
C SER A 203 -20.18 -4.63 15.80
N ILE A 204 -19.74 -4.14 14.64
CA ILE A 204 -20.19 -4.63 13.33
C ILE A 204 -19.73 -6.09 13.14
N ARG A 205 -20.67 -6.97 12.78
CA ARG A 205 -20.45 -8.42 12.57
C ARG A 205 -20.58 -8.78 11.10
N ASP A 206 -19.63 -8.36 10.28
CA ASP A 206 -19.63 -8.57 8.82
C ASP A 206 -18.50 -9.50 8.33
N GLY A 207 -17.77 -10.12 9.24
CA GLY A 207 -16.63 -11.00 8.92
C GLY A 207 -15.31 -10.26 8.68
N VAL A 208 -15.30 -8.93 8.74
CA VAL A 208 -14.09 -8.11 8.69
C VAL A 208 -13.55 -7.91 10.11
N VAL A 209 -12.23 -8.00 10.28
CA VAL A 209 -11.58 -7.71 11.58
C VAL A 209 -11.57 -6.20 11.80
N ARG A 210 -12.33 -5.74 12.79
CA ARG A 210 -12.58 -4.32 13.08
C ARG A 210 -11.99 -3.87 14.41
N ASP A 211 -10.83 -4.41 14.81
CA ASP A 211 -10.19 -4.20 16.11
C ASP A 211 -9.15 -3.05 16.12
N ASN A 212 -9.17 -2.20 15.10
CA ASN A 212 -8.13 -1.19 14.88
C ASN A 212 -8.61 0.25 15.09
N CYS A 213 -9.86 0.53 15.45
CA CYS A 213 -10.34 1.91 15.52
C CYS A 213 -9.67 2.74 16.63
N TYR A 214 -9.67 2.26 17.87
CA TYR A 214 -9.03 2.94 19.01
C TYR A 214 -7.70 2.28 19.45
N ARG A 215 -7.23 1.32 18.66
CA ARG A 215 -6.02 0.55 18.95
C ARG A 215 -4.79 1.45 18.92
N HIS A 216 -3.89 1.26 19.88
CA HIS A 216 -2.65 2.03 20.06
C HIS A 216 -2.82 3.54 20.27
N THR A 217 -4.05 4.07 20.32
CA THR A 217 -4.29 5.51 20.58
C THR A 217 -3.67 5.93 21.91
N ASP A 218 -3.87 5.17 22.98
CA ASP A 218 -3.33 5.45 24.31
C ASP A 218 -1.80 5.24 24.43
N GLU A 219 -1.17 4.64 23.43
CA GLU A 219 0.27 4.30 23.35
C GLU A 219 0.94 4.97 22.14
N VAL A 220 0.37 6.06 21.64
CA VAL A 220 0.79 6.65 20.38
C VAL A 220 2.24 7.16 20.41
N ASP A 221 2.77 7.48 21.59
CA ASP A 221 4.19 7.79 21.81
C ASP A 221 5.11 6.62 21.41
N VAL A 222 4.70 5.38 21.69
CA VAL A 222 5.44 4.17 21.31
C VAL A 222 5.38 3.96 19.80
N GLU A 223 4.20 4.13 19.20
CA GLU A 223 4.01 3.99 17.76
C GLU A 223 4.83 5.03 16.99
N LEU A 224 4.82 6.30 17.41
CA LEU A 224 5.67 7.34 16.84
C LEU A 224 7.16 6.97 16.89
N GLY A 225 7.62 6.41 18.00
CA GLY A 225 8.99 5.91 18.15
C GLY A 225 9.31 4.78 17.17
N MET A 226 8.40 3.81 17.01
CA MET A 226 8.57 2.70 16.07
C MET A 226 8.55 3.13 14.60
N PHE A 227 7.79 4.17 14.27
CA PHE A 227 7.81 4.79 12.96
C PHE A 227 9.02 5.73 12.81
N GLY A 228 9.84 5.95 13.84
CA GLY A 228 11.07 6.74 13.76
C GLY A 228 10.84 8.25 13.74
N PHE A 229 9.74 8.75 14.31
CA PHE A 229 9.52 10.19 14.47
C PHE A 229 10.60 10.80 15.37
N MET A 230 11.18 11.92 14.92
CA MET A 230 12.31 12.52 15.60
C MET A 230 11.85 13.48 16.69
N LYS A 231 12.37 13.29 17.91
CA LYS A 231 11.97 14.05 19.11
C LYS A 231 12.33 15.54 19.06
N ASN A 232 13.34 15.90 18.27
CA ASN A 232 13.82 17.27 18.12
C ASN A 232 13.06 18.08 17.06
N ILE A 233 12.29 17.42 16.18
CA ILE A 233 11.36 18.08 15.25
C ILE A 233 10.07 18.41 16.02
N PRO A 234 9.49 19.63 15.86
CA PRO A 234 8.17 19.92 16.40
C PRO A 234 7.12 18.91 15.90
N LEU A 235 6.36 18.34 16.84
CA LEU A 235 5.25 17.43 16.54
C LEU A 235 3.94 18.19 16.73
N TYR A 236 3.29 18.55 15.62
CA TYR A 236 1.95 19.10 15.65
C TYR A 236 0.93 17.99 15.90
N VAL A 237 0.19 18.09 17.01
CA VAL A 237 -0.83 17.13 17.44
C VAL A 237 -2.22 17.73 17.15
N ALA A 238 -2.78 17.30 16.02
CA ALA A 238 -4.09 17.68 15.55
C ALA A 238 -5.17 16.80 16.19
N SER A 239 -6.20 17.43 16.76
CA SER A 239 -7.42 16.81 17.26
C SER A 239 -8.45 17.91 17.48
N TYR A 240 -9.73 17.57 17.51
CA TYR A 240 -10.75 18.52 17.93
C TYR A 240 -10.82 18.61 19.46
N TRP A 241 -9.86 19.35 20.03
CA TRP A 241 -9.61 19.42 21.48
C TRP A 241 -10.82 19.89 22.31
N ASP A 242 -11.77 20.62 21.71
CA ASP A 242 -13.01 21.07 22.36
C ASP A 242 -13.95 19.90 22.68
N ASP A 243 -13.85 18.76 21.96
CA ASP A 243 -14.58 17.51 22.26
C ASP A 243 -13.72 16.43 22.92
N VAL A 244 -12.55 16.79 23.47
CA VAL A 244 -11.71 15.85 24.22
C VAL A 244 -11.91 16.08 25.71
N ALA A 245 -12.21 15.02 26.47
CA ALA A 245 -12.27 15.09 27.93
C ALA A 245 -10.93 15.63 28.50
N PRO A 246 -10.93 16.62 29.42
CA PRO A 246 -9.70 17.24 29.92
C PRO A 246 -8.67 16.23 30.44
N GLU A 247 -9.09 15.20 31.20
CA GLU A 247 -8.16 14.21 31.73
C GLU A 247 -7.48 13.38 30.63
N ARG A 248 -8.20 13.11 29.53
CA ARG A 248 -7.66 12.38 28.37
C ARG A 248 -6.67 13.24 27.60
N LYS A 249 -6.99 14.53 27.41
CA LYS A 249 -6.10 15.53 26.81
C LYS A 249 -4.79 15.60 27.60
N ASP A 250 -4.88 15.81 28.91
CA ASP A 250 -3.71 15.95 29.78
C ASP A 250 -2.86 14.68 29.83
N LYS A 251 -3.50 13.50 29.96
CA LYS A 251 -2.82 12.20 29.91
C LYS A 251 -2.05 12.04 28.60
N MET A 252 -2.68 12.34 27.47
CA MET A 252 -2.09 12.14 26.15
C MET A 252 -0.92 13.08 25.88
N LEU A 253 -1.12 14.38 26.06
CA LEU A 253 -0.08 15.38 25.85
C LEU A 253 1.08 15.17 26.83
N GLY A 254 0.77 14.84 28.09
CA GLY A 254 1.76 14.49 29.11
C GLY A 254 2.62 13.29 28.73
N ARG A 255 2.05 12.24 28.13
CA ARG A 255 2.81 11.08 27.62
C ARG A 255 3.76 11.46 26.49
N LEU A 256 3.29 12.22 25.50
CA LEU A 256 4.13 12.67 24.38
C LEU A 256 5.31 13.52 24.88
N LEU A 257 5.04 14.45 25.80
CA LEU A 257 6.08 15.25 26.44
C LEU A 257 7.06 14.39 27.25
N ALA A 258 6.56 13.42 28.03
CA ALA A 258 7.40 12.50 28.80
C ALA A 258 8.26 11.58 27.91
N ALA A 259 7.77 11.23 26.72
CA ALA A 259 8.54 10.53 25.70
C ALA A 259 9.60 11.41 25.01
N GLY A 260 9.60 12.72 25.28
CA GLY A 260 10.57 13.71 24.80
C GLY A 260 10.17 14.40 23.51
N TYR A 261 8.92 14.27 23.05
CA TYR A 261 8.45 14.99 21.86
C TYR A 261 8.21 16.46 22.16
N ARG A 262 8.53 17.32 21.19
CA ARG A 262 8.22 18.74 21.21
C ARG A 262 6.80 18.96 20.70
N VAL A 263 5.84 18.87 21.60
CA VAL A 263 4.41 18.93 21.24
C VAL A 263 3.97 20.35 20.93
N VAL A 264 3.22 20.50 19.83
CA VAL A 264 2.53 21.72 19.42
C VAL A 264 1.08 21.37 19.12
N THR A 265 0.13 22.16 19.58
CA THR A 265 -1.31 21.98 19.35
C THR A 265 -1.90 23.22 18.70
N SER A 266 -3.17 23.17 18.28
CA SER A 266 -3.88 24.35 17.78
C SER A 266 -3.90 25.50 18.80
N ALA A 267 -3.93 25.22 20.11
CA ALA A 267 -3.87 26.25 21.15
C ALA A 267 -2.56 27.06 21.17
N ASP A 268 -1.47 26.49 20.63
CA ASP A 268 -0.14 27.11 20.64
C ASP A 268 0.12 28.00 19.42
N VAL A 269 -0.55 27.72 18.29
CA VAL A 269 -0.20 28.29 16.97
C VAL A 269 -1.38 28.89 16.23
N PHE A 270 -2.61 28.60 16.62
CA PHE A 270 -3.74 29.34 16.09
C PHE A 270 -3.65 30.75 16.67
N PRO A 271 -3.92 31.79 15.87
CA PRO A 271 -3.77 33.16 16.30
C PRO A 271 -4.76 33.48 17.42
N VAL A 272 -4.35 33.25 18.67
CA VAL A 272 -4.95 33.88 19.83
C VAL A 272 -4.53 35.33 19.73
N GLN A 273 -5.47 36.22 19.39
CA GLN A 273 -5.15 37.64 19.44
C GLN A 273 -4.67 37.98 20.84
N ARG A 274 -3.55 38.73 20.92
CA ARG A 274 -2.97 39.08 22.22
C ARG A 274 -4.04 39.79 23.05
N PRO A 275 -4.07 39.62 24.38
CA PRO A 275 -5.03 40.31 25.25
C PRO A 275 -5.07 41.84 25.06
N GLU A 276 -3.98 42.40 24.54
CA GLU A 276 -3.79 43.82 24.22
C GLU A 276 -4.60 44.26 22.97
N ASP A 277 -4.88 43.33 22.05
CA ASP A 277 -5.67 43.55 20.83
C ASP A 277 -7.18 43.35 21.05
N VAL A 278 -7.58 42.69 22.15
CA VAL A 278 -8.98 42.43 22.55
C VAL A 278 -9.74 43.72 22.82
N LEU A 279 -9.04 44.80 23.21
CA LEU A 279 -9.63 46.13 23.43
C LEU A 279 -10.16 46.80 22.14
N ASN A 280 -9.82 46.29 20.95
CA ASN A 280 -10.26 46.82 19.66
C ASN A 280 -11.33 45.97 18.93
N GLY A 281 -11.97 45.02 19.62
CA GLY A 281 -13.17 44.34 19.11
C GLY A 281 -12.95 43.31 18.01
N LEU A 282 -11.77 42.69 17.95
CA LEU A 282 -11.50 41.58 17.03
C LEU A 282 -11.64 40.24 17.76
N VAL A 283 -12.70 39.53 17.40
CA VAL A 283 -13.07 38.18 17.83
C VAL A 283 -12.05 37.15 17.30
N ASP A 284 -11.86 36.04 18.01
CA ASP A 284 -11.03 34.91 17.57
C ASP A 284 -11.44 34.51 16.15
N VAL A 285 -10.52 34.70 15.19
CA VAL A 285 -10.72 34.52 13.74
C VAL A 285 -11.24 33.11 13.41
N LEU A 286 -11.03 32.14 14.31
CA LEU A 286 -11.52 30.77 14.20
C LEU A 286 -12.64 30.42 15.18
N SER A 287 -13.00 31.28 16.13
CA SER A 287 -14.14 31.04 17.04
C SER A 287 -15.47 31.05 16.30
N ASP A 288 -15.60 31.91 15.30
CA ASP A 288 -16.79 32.00 14.43
C ASP A 288 -16.74 31.00 13.27
N LYS A 289 -15.64 30.26 13.11
CA LYS A 289 -15.48 29.25 12.05
C LYS A 289 -15.75 27.87 12.65
N GLY A 290 -16.68 27.12 12.05
CA GLY A 290 -17.10 25.82 12.55
C GLY A 290 -16.01 24.74 12.54
N ARG A 291 -16.35 23.57 13.10
CA ARG A 291 -15.43 22.44 13.29
C ARG A 291 -14.80 22.00 11.99
N GLU A 292 -15.57 21.92 10.91
CA GLU A 292 -15.08 21.41 9.63
C GLU A 292 -14.10 22.39 8.95
N TYR A 293 -14.23 23.70 9.19
CA TYR A 293 -13.24 24.68 8.71
C TYR A 293 -11.89 24.46 9.40
N ARG A 294 -11.90 24.25 10.74
CA ARG A 294 -10.68 23.94 11.50
C ARG A 294 -10.06 22.62 11.04
N ALA A 295 -10.88 21.59 10.81
CA ALA A 295 -10.42 20.32 10.27
C ALA A 295 -9.76 20.50 8.89
N MET A 296 -10.36 21.31 8.00
CA MET A 296 -9.77 21.63 6.71
C MET A 296 -8.41 22.32 6.85
N ILE A 297 -8.26 23.30 7.73
CA ILE A 297 -6.96 23.92 8.02
C ILE A 297 -5.93 22.86 8.47
N GLU A 298 -6.30 22.01 9.44
CA GLU A 298 -5.43 20.94 9.93
C GLU A 298 -5.08 19.91 8.84
N TYR A 299 -5.96 19.66 7.88
CA TYR A 299 -5.70 18.77 6.74
C TYR A 299 -4.51 19.27 5.95
N PHE A 300 -4.53 20.55 5.59
CA PHE A 300 -3.47 21.17 4.81
C PHE A 300 -2.19 21.41 5.61
N LEU A 301 -2.26 21.53 6.94
CA LEU A 301 -1.08 21.40 7.79
C LEU A 301 -0.45 20.00 7.64
N GLY A 302 -1.27 18.95 7.71
CA GLY A 302 -0.84 17.58 7.47
C GLY A 302 -0.25 17.36 6.07
N MET A 303 -0.74 18.08 5.03
CA MET A 303 -0.18 17.99 3.66
C MET A 303 1.17 18.71 3.51
N ARG A 304 1.46 19.67 4.40
CA ARG A 304 2.71 20.45 4.43
C ARG A 304 3.76 19.89 5.36
N SER A 305 3.38 19.02 6.30
CA SER A 305 4.32 18.40 7.23
C SER A 305 5.36 17.54 6.52
N ASN A 306 6.51 17.38 7.17
CA ASN A 306 7.57 16.47 6.74
C ASN A 306 7.07 15.02 6.81
N ARG A 307 6.57 14.61 7.98
CA ARG A 307 5.94 13.30 8.20
C ARG A 307 4.50 13.45 8.66
N PHE A 308 3.66 12.54 8.24
CA PHE A 308 2.25 12.47 8.60
C PHE A 308 1.92 11.10 9.16
N ILE A 309 1.28 11.05 10.32
CA ILE A 309 0.68 9.82 10.83
C ILE A 309 -0.74 10.09 11.32
N GLY A 310 -1.66 9.18 11.05
CA GLY A 310 -3.06 9.36 11.46
C GLY A 310 -3.72 8.06 11.89
N ASN A 311 -5.03 8.12 12.10
CA ASN A 311 -5.86 6.95 12.33
C ASN A 311 -6.38 6.40 10.99
N SER A 312 -6.13 5.12 10.68
CA SER A 312 -6.53 4.50 9.40
C SER A 312 -8.04 4.38 9.21
N VAL A 313 -8.84 4.37 10.29
CA VAL A 313 -10.31 4.32 10.25
C VAL A 313 -10.92 5.71 10.01
N SER A 314 -10.21 6.78 10.40
CA SER A 314 -10.65 8.14 10.13
C SER A 314 -10.57 8.43 8.63
N THR A 315 -11.70 8.77 8.00
CA THR A 315 -11.75 9.10 6.56
C THR A 315 -10.79 10.22 6.21
N PHE A 316 -10.69 11.24 7.07
CA PHE A 316 -9.76 12.35 6.94
C PHE A 316 -8.30 11.90 6.89
N ALA A 317 -7.86 11.10 7.88
CA ALA A 317 -6.48 10.65 7.92
C ALA A 317 -6.16 9.61 6.84
N ALA A 318 -7.11 8.73 6.52
CA ALA A 318 -6.98 7.78 5.43
C ALA A 318 -6.81 8.48 4.08
N LEU A 319 -7.60 9.53 3.81
CA LEU A 319 -7.48 10.33 2.60
C LEU A 319 -6.16 11.09 2.55
N GLY A 320 -5.78 11.77 3.64
CA GLY A 320 -4.50 12.47 3.72
C GLY A 320 -3.30 11.54 3.54
N LEU A 321 -3.38 10.32 4.06
CA LEU A 321 -2.38 9.28 3.83
C LEU A 321 -2.28 8.88 2.35
N MET A 322 -3.42 8.66 1.68
CA MET A 322 -3.45 8.30 0.25
C MET A 322 -2.90 9.44 -0.62
N GLU A 323 -3.32 10.68 -0.37
CA GLU A 323 -2.87 11.88 -1.11
C GLU A 323 -1.36 12.11 -0.95
N ARG A 324 -0.84 12.01 0.28
CA ARG A 324 0.60 12.15 0.52
C ARG A 324 1.40 11.08 -0.19
N ARG A 325 0.99 9.82 -0.12
CA ARG A 325 1.67 8.71 -0.81
C ARG A 325 1.61 8.86 -2.33
N HIS A 326 0.47 9.31 -2.87
CA HIS A 326 0.34 9.62 -4.30
C HIS A 326 1.36 10.68 -4.74
N ARG A 327 1.64 11.67 -3.88
CA ARG A 327 2.66 12.71 -4.10
C ARG A 327 4.07 12.30 -3.68
N GLY A 328 4.31 11.03 -3.37
CA GLY A 328 5.62 10.51 -2.95
C GLY A 328 6.08 11.03 -1.57
N LYS A 329 5.18 11.58 -0.75
CA LYS A 329 5.46 12.05 0.60
C LYS A 329 5.23 10.97 1.65
N TRP A 330 6.01 11.01 2.72
CA TRP A 330 5.92 10.05 3.82
C TRP A 330 4.56 10.17 4.54
N ALA A 331 3.84 9.05 4.68
CA ALA A 331 2.62 8.96 5.47
C ALA A 331 2.36 7.55 6.03
N ALA A 332 1.94 7.47 7.29
CA ALA A 332 1.65 6.23 8.01
C ALA A 332 0.36 6.32 8.86
N TYR A 333 0.05 5.25 9.59
CA TYR A 333 -1.03 5.23 10.58
C TYR A 333 -0.62 4.41 11.81
N TYR A 334 -1.01 4.87 13.01
CA TYR A 334 -0.54 4.32 14.29
C TYR A 334 -1.40 3.17 14.82
N ASN A 335 -2.66 3.10 14.40
CA ASN A 335 -3.66 2.20 14.96
C ASN A 335 -3.65 0.79 14.35
N GLY A 336 -2.77 0.54 13.38
CA GLY A 336 -2.68 -0.75 12.68
C GLY A 336 -3.95 -1.13 11.90
N GLY A 337 -4.05 -2.43 11.57
CA GLY A 337 -5.18 -2.99 10.83
C GLY A 337 -5.38 -2.42 9.42
N ASN A 338 -6.58 -2.61 8.88
CA ASN A 338 -6.90 -2.21 7.51
C ASN A 338 -7.21 -0.71 7.42
N ILE A 339 -7.18 -0.16 6.20
CA ILE A 339 -7.64 1.19 5.90
C ILE A 339 -9.02 1.05 5.25
N PRO A 340 -10.13 1.26 5.98
CA PRO A 340 -11.47 1.01 5.45
C PRO A 340 -11.77 1.76 4.16
N LEU A 341 -11.24 2.98 4.03
CA LEU A 341 -11.41 3.79 2.83
C LEU A 341 -10.85 3.09 1.57
N ALA A 342 -9.82 2.23 1.71
CA ALA A 342 -9.28 1.44 0.59
C ALA A 342 -10.27 0.40 0.07
N SER A 343 -11.19 -0.10 0.91
CA SER A 343 -12.26 -1.02 0.46
C SER A 343 -13.33 -0.32 -0.38
N VAL A 344 -13.39 1.01 -0.32
CA VAL A 344 -14.39 1.85 -1.03
C VAL A 344 -13.76 2.50 -2.25
N LEU A 345 -12.52 2.97 -2.12
CA LEU A 345 -11.73 3.65 -3.14
C LEU A 345 -10.47 2.85 -3.47
N PRO A 346 -10.59 1.63 -4.01
CA PRO A 346 -9.50 0.67 -4.12
C PRO A 346 -8.34 1.13 -5.02
N LEU A 347 -8.59 2.03 -5.97
CA LEU A 347 -7.55 2.54 -6.85
C LEU A 347 -6.72 3.67 -6.21
N LEU A 348 -7.22 4.31 -5.15
CA LEU A 348 -6.49 5.37 -4.44
C LEU A 348 -5.47 4.83 -3.44
N HIS A 349 -5.65 3.58 -3.00
CA HIS A 349 -4.73 2.91 -2.11
C HIS A 349 -4.13 1.68 -2.77
N ARG A 350 -2.86 1.77 -3.13
CA ARG A 350 -2.09 0.65 -3.66
C ARG A 350 -1.29 -0.01 -2.55
N LEU A 351 -1.34 -1.34 -2.49
CA LEU A 351 -0.60 -2.14 -1.53
C LEU A 351 0.90 -2.10 -1.89
N PRO A 352 1.80 -1.71 -0.97
CA PRO A 352 3.23 -1.89 -1.19
C PRO A 352 3.55 -3.37 -1.38
N TRP A 353 4.07 -3.70 -2.56
CA TRP A 353 4.54 -5.03 -2.92
C TRP A 353 6.06 -5.01 -2.95
N VAL A 354 6.67 -5.88 -2.15
CA VAL A 354 8.13 -5.99 -2.02
C VAL A 354 8.58 -7.35 -2.52
N PHE A 355 9.66 -7.36 -3.28
CA PHE A 355 10.37 -8.59 -3.64
C PHE A 355 11.87 -8.35 -3.56
N THR A 356 12.63 -9.43 -3.55
CA THR A 356 14.10 -9.41 -3.54
C THR A 356 14.64 -9.86 -4.88
N TYR A 357 15.67 -9.19 -5.39
CA TYR A 357 16.33 -9.62 -6.63
C TYR A 357 17.82 -9.26 -6.63
N ASN A 358 18.56 -9.90 -7.54
CA ASN A 358 19.98 -9.64 -7.70
C ASN A 358 20.39 -9.52 -9.18
N SER A 359 21.57 -8.95 -9.42
CA SER A 359 22.05 -8.67 -10.78
C SER A 359 22.77 -9.84 -11.45
N TRP A 360 22.86 -11.02 -10.81
CA TRP A 360 23.66 -12.16 -11.28
C TRP A 360 22.82 -13.43 -11.50
N SER A 361 21.49 -13.31 -11.51
CA SER A 361 20.56 -14.42 -11.80
C SER A 361 19.76 -14.20 -13.10
N PRO A 362 20.41 -13.88 -14.25
CA PRO A 362 19.69 -13.49 -15.48
C PRO A 362 18.76 -14.57 -16.02
N ALA A 363 19.00 -15.84 -15.68
CA ALA A 363 18.14 -16.97 -16.03
C ALA A 363 16.71 -16.87 -15.44
N TYR A 364 16.45 -15.93 -14.53
CA TYR A 364 15.16 -15.72 -13.88
C TYR A 364 14.48 -14.41 -14.31
N ASP A 365 15.14 -13.59 -15.15
CA ASP A 365 14.66 -12.25 -15.51
C ASP A 365 13.27 -12.28 -16.13
N TYR A 366 12.97 -13.27 -16.97
CA TYR A 366 11.67 -13.39 -17.61
C TYR A 366 10.52 -13.60 -16.60
N MET A 367 10.75 -14.30 -15.48
CA MET A 367 9.71 -14.47 -14.46
C MET A 367 9.50 -13.17 -13.68
N LEU A 368 10.59 -12.48 -13.33
CA LEU A 368 10.53 -11.16 -12.71
C LEU A 368 9.76 -10.17 -13.58
N LYS A 369 10.01 -10.15 -14.89
CA LYS A 369 9.24 -9.32 -15.83
C LYS A 369 7.75 -9.66 -15.79
N GLY A 370 7.40 -10.95 -15.74
CA GLY A 370 6.03 -11.43 -15.59
C GLY A 370 5.37 -10.95 -14.29
N ALA A 371 6.08 -11.03 -13.16
CA ALA A 371 5.62 -10.52 -11.88
C ALA A 371 5.32 -9.01 -11.95
N VAL A 372 6.28 -8.22 -12.42
CA VAL A 372 6.17 -6.75 -12.49
C VAL A 372 5.06 -6.31 -13.45
N ARG A 373 5.01 -6.87 -14.67
CA ARG A 373 4.00 -6.48 -15.67
C ARG A 373 2.60 -6.91 -15.24
N SER A 374 2.44 -8.08 -14.64
CA SER A 374 1.12 -8.50 -14.12
C SER A 374 0.66 -7.63 -12.96
N ALA A 375 1.55 -7.22 -12.05
CA ALA A 375 1.24 -6.28 -10.97
C ALA A 375 0.82 -4.89 -11.49
N GLN A 376 1.46 -4.41 -12.56
CA GLN A 376 1.08 -3.14 -13.21
C GLN A 376 -0.31 -3.21 -13.84
N VAL A 377 -0.66 -4.35 -14.46
CA VAL A 377 -1.97 -4.56 -15.09
C VAL A 377 -3.09 -4.57 -14.05
N THR A 378 -2.87 -5.15 -12.87
CA THR A 378 -3.90 -5.14 -11.80
C THR A 378 -4.09 -3.79 -11.14
N ARG A 379 -3.09 -2.89 -11.22
CA ARG A 379 -3.10 -1.53 -10.64
C ARG A 379 -3.29 -1.46 -9.12
N SER A 380 -3.13 -2.57 -8.41
CA SER A 380 -3.29 -2.64 -6.95
C SER A 380 -1.99 -2.51 -6.17
N TYR A 381 -0.85 -2.46 -6.84
CA TYR A 381 0.46 -2.61 -6.20
C TYR A 381 1.40 -1.42 -6.45
N VAL A 382 2.24 -1.13 -5.46
CA VAL A 382 3.43 -0.27 -5.62
C VAL A 382 4.67 -1.15 -5.48
N PRO A 383 5.42 -1.39 -6.57
CA PRO A 383 6.52 -2.34 -6.56
C PRO A 383 7.81 -1.76 -5.96
N TYR A 384 8.38 -2.48 -5.00
CA TYR A 384 9.67 -2.23 -4.37
C TYR A 384 10.58 -3.46 -4.55
N CYS A 385 11.80 -3.24 -5.01
CA CYS A 385 12.79 -4.29 -5.15
C CYS A 385 13.94 -4.06 -4.18
N ILE A 386 14.09 -4.93 -3.17
CA ILE A 386 15.33 -5.01 -2.39
C ILE A 386 16.39 -5.65 -3.30
N PHE A 387 17.33 -4.84 -3.75
CA PHE A 387 18.24 -5.19 -4.84
C PHE A 387 19.69 -5.26 -4.35
N MET A 388 20.36 -6.36 -4.68
CA MET A 388 21.81 -6.48 -4.55
C MET A 388 22.46 -6.68 -5.92
N GLY A 389 23.51 -5.91 -6.21
CA GLY A 389 24.29 -6.03 -7.44
C GLY A 389 24.49 -4.72 -8.18
N ASN A 390 24.85 -4.84 -9.46
CA ASN A 390 25.34 -3.73 -10.26
C ASN A 390 24.19 -2.94 -10.96
N SER A 391 24.19 -1.61 -10.80
CA SER A 391 23.26 -0.65 -11.45
C SER A 391 23.27 -0.72 -12.95
N SER A 392 24.43 -1.02 -13.52
CA SER A 392 24.67 -0.96 -14.95
C SER A 392 24.11 -2.18 -15.68
N THR A 393 23.57 -3.17 -14.95
CA THR A 393 22.94 -4.34 -15.55
C THR A 393 21.62 -3.97 -16.23
N PHE A 394 21.31 -4.70 -17.31
CA PHE A 394 20.06 -4.53 -18.04
C PHE A 394 18.85 -4.64 -17.12
N ILE A 395 18.82 -5.63 -16.21
CA ILE A 395 17.66 -5.87 -15.36
C ILE A 395 17.41 -4.73 -14.37
N HIS A 396 18.46 -4.13 -13.80
CA HIS A 396 18.32 -2.94 -12.95
C HIS A 396 17.69 -1.78 -13.72
N GLN A 397 18.22 -1.48 -14.91
CA GLN A 397 17.67 -0.42 -15.78
C GLN A 397 16.24 -0.74 -16.26
N TRP A 398 15.93 -2.02 -16.48
CA TRP A 398 14.59 -2.47 -16.84
C TRP A 398 13.60 -2.23 -15.70
N LEU A 399 13.96 -2.59 -14.46
CA LEU A 399 13.11 -2.37 -13.28
C LEU A 399 12.79 -0.88 -13.07
N VAL A 400 13.80 -0.01 -13.14
CA VAL A 400 13.60 1.45 -13.02
C VAL A 400 12.64 1.97 -14.11
N ARG A 401 12.84 1.55 -15.38
CA ARG A 401 11.95 1.92 -16.49
C ARG A 401 10.52 1.39 -16.34
N ASN A 402 10.33 0.36 -15.52
CA ASN A 402 9.02 -0.22 -15.22
C ASN A 402 8.49 0.25 -13.85
N ASN A 403 8.88 1.45 -13.41
CA ASN A 403 8.38 2.11 -12.20
C ASN A 403 8.54 1.27 -10.92
N VAL A 404 9.58 0.42 -10.87
CA VAL A 404 9.96 -0.30 -9.64
C VAL A 404 10.92 0.58 -8.84
N THR A 405 10.58 0.85 -7.59
CA THR A 405 11.50 1.51 -6.66
C THR A 405 12.59 0.53 -6.25
N ILE A 406 13.82 0.81 -6.68
CA ILE A 406 15.00 0.00 -6.33
C ILE A 406 15.53 0.45 -4.97
N ILE A 407 15.68 -0.51 -4.07
CA ILE A 407 16.22 -0.34 -2.73
C ILE A 407 17.56 -1.07 -2.70
N ARG A 408 18.65 -0.30 -2.81
CA ARG A 408 19.98 -0.87 -2.59
C ARG A 408 20.14 -1.22 -1.14
N HIS A 409 20.39 -2.49 -0.86
CA HIS A 409 20.46 -2.98 0.49
C HIS A 409 21.56 -4.02 0.63
N GLU A 410 22.50 -3.79 1.54
CA GLU A 410 23.52 -4.76 1.92
C GLU A 410 23.23 -5.18 3.37
N PRO A 411 22.83 -6.44 3.62
CA PRO A 411 22.43 -6.87 4.95
C PRO A 411 23.59 -6.80 5.96
N LYS A 412 23.34 -6.21 7.13
CA LYS A 412 24.35 -6.10 8.21
C LYS A 412 24.79 -7.47 8.74
N TRP A 413 23.89 -8.46 8.74
CA TRP A 413 24.16 -9.83 9.18
C TRP A 413 24.92 -10.66 8.15
N ARG A 414 25.24 -10.14 6.95
CA ARG A 414 25.82 -10.94 5.86
C ARG A 414 27.06 -11.71 6.28
N SER A 415 28.03 -11.04 6.89
CA SER A 415 29.30 -11.68 7.29
C SER A 415 29.09 -12.78 8.33
N GLN A 416 28.17 -12.57 9.28
CA GLN A 416 27.81 -13.54 10.31
C GLN A 416 27.07 -14.74 9.71
N LEU A 417 26.12 -14.51 8.79
CA LEU A 417 25.42 -15.58 8.09
C LEU A 417 26.42 -16.47 7.33
N LEU A 418 27.38 -15.86 6.62
CA LEU A 418 28.39 -16.60 5.88
C LEU A 418 29.32 -17.42 6.78
N ALA A 419 29.59 -16.97 8.01
CA ALA A 419 30.35 -17.74 8.99
C ALA A 419 29.60 -19.02 9.43
N VAL A 420 28.29 -18.94 9.62
CA VAL A 420 27.43 -20.09 9.98
C VAL A 420 27.14 -20.99 8.76
N ALA A 421 27.13 -20.40 7.56
CA ALA A 421 26.86 -21.08 6.30
C ALA A 421 27.87 -22.18 5.93
N GLY A 422 29.06 -22.21 6.56
CA GLY A 422 30.05 -23.28 6.33
C GLY A 422 29.49 -24.68 6.55
N LYS A 423 28.55 -24.84 7.49
CA LYS A 423 27.83 -26.12 7.74
C LYS A 423 26.64 -26.33 6.79
N ALA A 424 26.14 -25.27 6.14
CA ALA A 424 24.93 -25.30 5.34
C ALA A 424 25.07 -26.10 4.04
N GLN A 425 26.29 -26.25 3.51
CA GLN A 425 26.57 -27.10 2.35
C GLN A 425 26.16 -28.56 2.58
N ASN A 426 26.19 -29.03 3.82
CA ASN A 426 25.72 -30.38 4.19
C ASN A 426 24.22 -30.55 3.94
N ASN A 427 23.46 -29.45 3.85
CA ASN A 427 22.02 -29.43 3.67
C ASN A 427 21.56 -29.23 2.21
N VAL A 428 22.46 -29.24 1.22
CA VAL A 428 22.09 -29.07 -0.21
C VAL A 428 21.05 -30.12 -0.67
N HIS A 429 21.06 -31.30 -0.07
CA HIS A 429 20.07 -32.36 -0.33
C HIS A 429 18.65 -32.01 0.18
N HIS A 430 18.53 -31.09 1.14
CA HIS A 430 17.26 -30.53 1.59
C HIS A 430 16.79 -29.35 0.74
N SER A 431 17.71 -28.56 0.18
CA SER A 431 17.36 -27.43 -0.68
C SER A 431 18.54 -26.96 -1.54
N HIS A 432 18.24 -26.61 -2.78
CA HIS A 432 19.20 -25.98 -3.68
C HIS A 432 19.68 -24.60 -3.20
N LEU A 433 18.99 -23.98 -2.23
CA LEU A 433 19.34 -22.66 -1.68
C LEU A 433 20.70 -22.65 -0.98
N TYR A 434 21.19 -23.83 -0.55
CA TYR A 434 22.50 -23.97 0.09
C TYR A 434 23.66 -24.17 -0.90
N LYS A 435 23.42 -24.16 -2.22
CA LYS A 435 24.43 -24.44 -3.25
C LYS A 435 25.59 -23.43 -3.22
N THR A 436 25.30 -22.14 -3.01
CA THR A 436 26.33 -21.09 -3.00
C THR A 436 26.07 -20.04 -1.91
N PRO A 437 27.13 -19.39 -1.40
CA PRO A 437 27.01 -18.24 -0.49
C PRO A 437 26.04 -17.16 -0.99
N ASP A 438 26.11 -16.80 -2.27
CA ASP A 438 25.28 -15.73 -2.83
C ASP A 438 23.81 -16.13 -2.94
N THR A 439 23.51 -17.41 -3.23
CA THR A 439 22.13 -17.93 -3.23
C THR A 439 21.56 -17.86 -1.81
N LEU A 440 22.37 -18.22 -0.82
CA LEU A 440 21.96 -18.19 0.58
C LEU A 440 21.72 -16.76 1.08
N VAL A 441 22.64 -15.83 0.80
CA VAL A 441 22.45 -14.41 1.16
C VAL A 441 21.19 -13.85 0.47
N SER A 442 21.01 -14.12 -0.83
CA SER A 442 19.81 -13.68 -1.57
C SER A 442 18.52 -14.24 -0.96
N THR A 443 18.55 -15.49 -0.48
CA THR A 443 17.42 -16.14 0.18
C THR A 443 17.00 -15.38 1.43
N PHE A 444 17.97 -14.96 2.26
CA PHE A 444 17.69 -14.28 3.52
C PHE A 444 17.45 -12.77 3.39
N GLN A 445 17.68 -12.12 2.25
CA GLN A 445 17.46 -10.67 2.09
C GLN A 445 16.07 -10.20 2.57
N ARG A 446 15.04 -11.03 2.41
CA ARG A 446 13.66 -10.75 2.82
C ARG A 446 13.48 -10.53 4.33
N VAL A 447 14.42 -10.97 5.15
CA VAL A 447 14.33 -10.79 6.61
C VAL A 447 14.54 -9.33 7.03
N ASP A 448 15.11 -8.51 6.14
CA ASP A 448 15.40 -7.10 6.39
C ASP A 448 14.27 -6.15 6.01
N LEU A 449 13.13 -6.66 5.54
CA LEU A 449 11.89 -5.88 5.35
C LEU A 449 11.62 -4.83 6.46
N PRO A 450 11.68 -5.15 7.78
CA PRO A 450 11.42 -4.18 8.84
C PRO A 450 12.47 -3.07 8.98
N VAL A 451 13.69 -3.26 8.50
CA VAL A 451 14.82 -2.33 8.71
C VAL A 451 15.19 -1.55 7.44
N VAL A 452 14.40 -1.68 6.38
CA VAL A 452 14.55 -0.94 5.13
C VAL A 452 13.84 0.42 5.25
N PRO A 453 14.55 1.56 5.21
CA PRO A 453 13.98 2.86 5.58
C PRO A 453 12.78 3.32 4.74
N VAL A 454 12.77 3.05 3.43
CA VAL A 454 11.63 3.45 2.57
C VAL A 454 10.33 2.72 2.95
N LEU A 455 10.45 1.57 3.62
CA LEU A 455 9.32 0.79 4.10
C LEU A 455 8.85 1.22 5.50
N ASP A 456 9.52 2.18 6.16
CA ASP A 456 9.15 2.67 7.49
C ASP A 456 7.75 3.23 7.56
N GLN A 457 7.26 3.83 6.48
CA GLN A 457 5.90 4.37 6.38
C GLN A 457 4.78 3.32 6.32
N TYR A 458 5.12 2.04 6.12
CA TYR A 458 4.13 0.98 5.91
C TYR A 458 3.95 0.13 7.16
N THR A 459 2.69 -0.08 7.54
CA THR A 459 2.30 -1.05 8.57
C THR A 459 2.33 -2.47 7.99
N TYR A 460 1.80 -2.63 6.78
CA TYR A 460 1.75 -3.92 6.08
C TYR A 460 2.34 -3.79 4.68
N VAL A 461 3.12 -4.79 4.29
CA VAL A 461 3.57 -4.97 2.90
C VAL A 461 3.31 -6.40 2.44
N LEU A 462 3.00 -6.58 1.16
CA LEU A 462 2.99 -7.90 0.54
C LEU A 462 4.42 -8.23 0.11
N TYR A 463 4.99 -9.29 0.66
CA TYR A 463 6.20 -9.88 0.12
C TYR A 463 5.85 -11.02 -0.85
N THR A 464 6.53 -11.08 -2.00
CA THR A 464 6.57 -12.28 -2.83
C THR A 464 7.98 -12.61 -3.32
N ASP A 465 8.21 -13.86 -3.68
CA ASP A 465 9.31 -14.23 -4.58
C ASP A 465 9.11 -13.55 -5.96
N ALA A 466 10.19 -13.46 -6.74
CA ALA A 466 10.18 -12.80 -8.05
C ALA A 466 9.59 -13.67 -9.19
N ASP A 467 9.18 -14.91 -8.88
CA ASP A 467 8.67 -15.92 -9.82
C ASP A 467 7.17 -16.15 -9.68
N VAL A 468 6.44 -15.07 -9.42
CA VAL A 468 4.99 -15.04 -9.34
C VAL A 468 4.39 -14.30 -10.54
N TYR A 469 3.07 -14.43 -10.73
CA TYR A 469 2.30 -13.42 -11.47
C TYR A 469 0.95 -13.19 -10.81
N PHE A 470 0.46 -11.96 -10.94
CA PHE A 470 -0.79 -11.50 -10.35
C PHE A 470 -1.93 -11.70 -11.35
N ARG A 471 -2.98 -12.41 -10.94
CA ARG A 471 -4.18 -12.64 -11.75
C ARG A 471 -5.26 -11.60 -11.48
N ARG A 472 -5.27 -11.02 -10.29
CA ARG A 472 -6.37 -10.19 -9.79
C ARG A 472 -5.84 -9.04 -8.92
N PRO A 473 -6.57 -7.91 -8.85
CA PRO A 473 -6.34 -6.90 -7.84
C PRO A 473 -6.53 -7.48 -6.43
N MET A 474 -5.89 -6.87 -5.44
CA MET A 474 -5.95 -7.30 -4.03
C MET A 474 -5.88 -6.10 -3.10
N VAL A 475 -6.63 -6.16 -2.00
CA VAL A 475 -6.59 -5.20 -0.89
C VAL A 475 -6.17 -5.91 0.40
N LEU A 476 -5.86 -5.14 1.44
CA LEU A 476 -5.38 -5.72 2.70
C LEU A 476 -6.44 -6.59 3.40
N ASP A 477 -7.72 -6.30 3.20
CA ASP A 477 -8.86 -7.08 3.73
C ASP A 477 -8.86 -8.54 3.20
N ASP A 478 -8.20 -8.80 2.08
CA ASP A 478 -8.17 -10.13 1.46
C ASP A 478 -7.26 -11.13 2.21
N PHE A 479 -6.45 -10.67 3.18
CA PHE A 479 -5.36 -11.48 3.74
C PHE A 479 -5.67 -12.26 5.03
N VAL A 480 -4.99 -13.40 5.07
CA VAL A 480 -4.68 -14.29 6.20
C VAL A 480 -3.19 -14.72 5.98
N ILE A 481 -2.39 -15.35 6.87
CA ILE A 481 -0.89 -15.46 6.72
C ILE A 481 -0.39 -16.87 6.25
N THR A 482 0.60 -17.04 5.33
CA THR A 482 1.03 -18.40 4.85
C THR A 482 2.18 -19.04 5.63
N TYR A 483 2.36 -20.37 5.43
CA TYR A 483 3.55 -21.17 5.81
C TYR A 483 4.68 -21.20 4.76
N ASN A 484 4.53 -20.52 3.62
CA ASN A 484 5.53 -20.53 2.55
C ASN A 484 6.15 -19.14 2.39
N ALA A 485 7.47 -19.04 2.53
CA ALA A 485 8.18 -17.78 2.54
C ALA A 485 8.16 -17.03 1.19
N GLY A 486 7.63 -17.63 0.13
CA GLY A 486 7.53 -17.00 -1.19
C GLY A 486 6.29 -16.12 -1.38
N VAL A 487 5.30 -16.16 -0.48
CA VAL A 487 4.20 -15.16 -0.44
C VAL A 487 3.74 -14.96 1.00
N PHE A 488 3.90 -13.77 1.56
CA PHE A 488 3.38 -13.43 2.89
C PHE A 488 3.09 -11.94 3.04
N VAL A 489 2.22 -11.59 3.99
CA VAL A 489 2.05 -10.20 4.44
C VAL A 489 2.92 -9.96 5.66
N ALA A 490 3.82 -9.00 5.53
CA ALA A 490 4.70 -8.59 6.59
C ALA A 490 4.04 -7.46 7.40
N ASN A 491 3.80 -7.69 8.69
CA ASN A 491 3.47 -6.64 9.65
C ASN A 491 4.78 -5.98 10.11
N LEU A 492 5.18 -4.89 9.47
CA LEU A 492 6.50 -4.29 9.69
C LEU A 492 6.70 -3.78 11.12
N PRO A 493 5.74 -3.12 11.78
CA PRO A 493 5.89 -2.75 13.20
C PRO A 493 6.13 -3.96 14.11
N ALA A 494 5.40 -5.06 13.90
CA ALA A 494 5.63 -6.29 14.68
C ALA A 494 7.01 -6.91 14.38
N MET A 495 7.41 -6.94 13.11
CA MET A 495 8.73 -7.45 12.71
C MET A 495 9.86 -6.57 13.25
N ARG A 496 9.73 -5.24 13.27
CA ARG A 496 10.71 -4.30 13.87
C ARG A 496 10.94 -4.59 15.35
N ARG A 497 9.86 -4.74 16.12
CA ARG A 497 9.95 -5.07 17.56
C ARG A 497 10.70 -6.37 17.82
N ASN A 498 10.58 -7.33 16.91
CA ASN A 498 11.14 -8.67 17.05
C ASN A 498 12.44 -8.88 16.25
N TYR A 499 12.93 -7.86 15.55
CA TYR A 499 13.98 -8.01 14.54
C TYR A 499 15.27 -8.57 15.14
N ASP A 500 15.76 -7.99 16.24
CA ASP A 500 17.00 -8.44 16.89
C ASP A 500 16.88 -9.88 17.41
N ALA A 501 15.73 -10.24 18.00
CA ALA A 501 15.46 -11.61 18.46
C ALA A 501 15.38 -12.60 17.29
N PHE A 502 14.81 -12.17 16.16
CA PHE A 502 14.73 -12.96 14.94
C PHE A 502 16.13 -13.22 14.35
N ILE A 503 16.95 -12.17 14.21
CA ILE A 503 18.32 -12.28 13.71
C ILE A 503 19.18 -13.15 14.63
N ALA A 504 19.02 -13.01 15.95
CA ALA A 504 19.69 -13.87 16.92
C ALA A 504 19.32 -15.34 16.71
N MET A 505 18.04 -15.69 16.58
CA MET A 505 17.61 -17.07 16.31
C MET A 505 18.12 -17.59 14.95
N MET A 506 18.14 -16.73 13.93
CA MET A 506 18.62 -17.09 12.60
C MET A 506 20.11 -17.46 12.61
N LEU A 507 20.92 -16.70 13.35
CA LEU A 507 22.37 -16.87 13.43
C LEU A 507 22.79 -17.92 14.48
N ASP A 508 22.00 -18.11 15.53
CA ASP A 508 22.16 -19.17 16.54
C ASP A 508 21.60 -20.51 16.05
N ASN A 509 22.15 -21.00 14.93
CA ASN A 509 21.75 -22.26 14.31
C ASN A 509 22.96 -23.16 14.02
N ASP A 510 23.10 -24.21 14.82
CA ASP A 510 24.17 -25.20 14.63
C ASP A 510 23.93 -26.22 13.52
N ASN A 511 22.71 -26.27 13.00
CA ASN A 511 22.27 -27.22 11.97
C ASN A 511 22.47 -26.68 10.55
N GLY A 512 23.38 -25.72 10.34
CA GLY A 512 23.67 -25.17 9.02
C GLY A 512 22.45 -24.49 8.38
N LEU A 513 21.71 -23.70 9.17
CA LEU A 513 20.50 -22.98 8.77
C LEU A 513 19.35 -23.90 8.31
N TYR A 514 19.36 -25.16 8.74
CA TYR A 514 18.22 -26.07 8.64
C TYR A 514 17.45 -26.07 9.96
N TYR A 515 16.12 -26.05 9.87
CA TYR A 515 15.24 -25.99 11.03
C TYR A 515 14.38 -27.26 11.05
N PRO A 516 14.75 -28.25 11.89
CA PRO A 516 14.02 -29.52 11.97
C PRO A 516 12.52 -29.28 12.14
N HIS A 517 11.70 -29.95 11.35
CA HIS A 517 10.23 -29.82 11.28
C HIS A 517 9.67 -28.53 10.66
N TYR A 518 10.48 -27.49 10.44
CA TYR A 518 10.03 -26.20 9.89
C TYR A 518 10.48 -25.96 8.44
N GLY A 519 11.59 -26.59 8.03
CA GLY A 519 12.10 -26.57 6.67
C GLY A 519 13.48 -25.91 6.54
N PRO A 520 13.94 -25.70 5.30
CA PRO A 520 15.26 -25.11 5.04
C PRO A 520 15.24 -23.57 5.10
N ALA A 521 16.40 -23.01 5.41
CA ALA A 521 16.77 -21.62 5.23
C ALA A 521 15.76 -20.60 5.82
N ASP A 522 15.43 -19.57 5.04
CA ASP A 522 14.49 -18.50 5.38
C ASP A 522 13.11 -19.05 5.73
N GLN A 523 12.57 -19.98 4.94
CA GLN A 523 11.28 -20.59 5.21
C GLN A 523 11.29 -21.31 6.56
N GLY A 524 12.37 -22.04 6.87
CA GLY A 524 12.53 -22.74 8.14
C GLY A 524 12.54 -21.80 9.34
N VAL A 525 13.34 -20.74 9.30
CA VAL A 525 13.44 -19.79 10.42
C VAL A 525 12.16 -18.97 10.57
N LEU A 526 11.54 -18.52 9.47
CA LEU A 526 10.29 -17.76 9.50
C LEU A 526 9.17 -18.61 10.11
N ASN A 527 9.06 -19.87 9.67
CA ASN A 527 8.05 -20.79 10.20
C ASN A 527 8.27 -21.09 11.68
N LYS A 528 9.53 -21.23 12.13
CA LYS A 528 9.85 -21.49 13.53
C LYS A 528 9.59 -20.27 14.41
N PHE A 529 10.09 -19.10 14.03
CA PHE A 529 10.00 -17.89 14.84
C PHE A 529 8.56 -17.38 14.96
N TYR A 530 7.80 -17.40 13.85
CA TYR A 530 6.42 -16.90 13.80
C TYR A 530 5.36 -18.00 13.92
N GLU A 531 5.72 -19.22 14.35
CA GLU A 531 4.83 -20.39 14.33
C GLU A 531 3.44 -20.09 14.92
N ARG A 532 3.40 -19.45 16.10
CA ARG A 532 2.16 -19.11 16.78
C ARG A 532 1.26 -18.22 15.92
N ASP A 533 1.84 -17.21 15.29
CA ASP A 533 1.11 -16.22 14.50
C ASP A 533 0.65 -16.84 13.16
N LEU A 534 1.48 -17.68 12.55
CA LEU A 534 1.16 -18.42 11.32
C LEU A 534 0.02 -19.43 11.52
N ARG A 535 0.01 -20.16 12.65
CA ARG A 535 -1.06 -21.12 12.98
C ARG A 535 -2.39 -20.45 13.24
N ALA A 536 -2.39 -19.25 13.80
CA ALA A 536 -3.61 -18.53 14.15
C ALA A 536 -4.40 -18.07 12.90
N ARG A 537 -3.70 -17.79 11.80
CA ARG A 537 -4.28 -17.17 10.61
C ARG A 537 -3.57 -17.70 9.37
N MET A 538 -4.07 -18.78 8.77
CA MET A 538 -3.50 -19.36 7.54
C MET A 538 -4.06 -18.73 6.24
N LEU A 539 -3.20 -18.25 5.33
CA LEU A 539 -3.59 -17.70 4.03
C LEU A 539 -4.17 -18.80 3.15
N SER A 540 -5.26 -18.46 2.47
CA SER A 540 -5.85 -19.32 1.46
C SER A 540 -4.86 -19.63 0.34
N GLN A 541 -4.92 -20.84 -0.20
CA GLN A 541 -4.06 -21.27 -1.31
C GLN A 541 -4.26 -20.43 -2.58
N ILE A 542 -5.36 -19.68 -2.70
CA ILE A 542 -5.61 -18.77 -3.83
C ILE A 542 -4.54 -17.68 -3.96
N PHE A 543 -3.85 -17.33 -2.87
CA PHE A 543 -2.80 -16.32 -2.86
C PHE A 543 -1.39 -16.90 -3.00
N ASN A 544 -1.27 -18.22 -3.15
CA ASN A 544 -0.01 -18.89 -3.42
C ASN A 544 -0.29 -20.15 -4.25
N ALA A 545 -1.02 -19.96 -5.36
CA ALA A 545 -1.44 -21.05 -6.21
C ALA A 545 -0.22 -21.59 -6.97
N LYS A 546 -0.01 -22.91 -6.89
CA LYS A 546 1.16 -23.56 -7.48
C LYS A 546 0.75 -24.32 -8.74
N PRO A 547 1.52 -24.25 -9.85
CA PRO A 547 1.16 -24.90 -11.11
C PRO A 547 0.96 -26.43 -11.04
N TYR A 548 1.49 -27.09 -10.02
CA TYR A 548 1.33 -28.52 -9.75
C TYR A 548 0.22 -28.88 -8.74
N ASN A 549 -0.58 -27.91 -8.34
CA ASN A 549 -1.80 -28.13 -7.56
C ASN A 549 -3.03 -28.12 -8.48
N SER A 550 -4.20 -28.45 -7.93
CA SER A 550 -5.46 -28.31 -8.65
C SER A 550 -5.64 -26.87 -9.14
N PHE A 551 -6.16 -26.72 -10.36
CA PHE A 551 -6.45 -25.40 -10.91
C PHE A 551 -7.51 -24.70 -10.06
N ASP A 552 -7.25 -23.44 -9.72
CA ASP A 552 -8.17 -22.60 -8.98
C ASP A 552 -8.52 -21.36 -9.82
N PRO A 553 -9.75 -21.26 -10.35
CA PRO A 553 -10.15 -20.10 -11.12
C PRO A 553 -10.13 -18.81 -10.28
N HIS A 554 -10.19 -18.93 -8.95
CA HIS A 554 -10.14 -17.82 -7.99
C HIS A 554 -8.72 -17.45 -7.53
N ALA A 555 -7.67 -18.15 -7.99
CA ALA A 555 -6.31 -17.78 -7.65
C ALA A 555 -6.02 -16.30 -7.97
N VAL A 556 -5.47 -15.59 -6.99
CA VAL A 556 -5.06 -14.18 -7.02
C VAL A 556 -3.59 -14.08 -7.42
N ILE A 557 -2.73 -14.95 -6.87
CA ILE A 557 -1.30 -15.01 -7.16
C ILE A 557 -0.98 -16.46 -7.54
N VAL A 558 -0.32 -16.63 -8.69
CA VAL A 558 0.27 -17.90 -9.10
C VAL A 558 1.78 -17.80 -8.90
N HIS A 559 2.32 -18.77 -8.19
CA HIS A 559 3.73 -18.84 -7.83
C HIS A 559 4.36 -20.07 -8.48
N PHE A 560 5.35 -19.87 -9.36
CA PHE A 560 6.15 -20.93 -9.97
C PHE A 560 7.15 -21.54 -8.97
N HIS A 561 6.66 -21.87 -7.77
CA HIS A 561 7.41 -22.52 -6.72
C HIS A 561 7.92 -23.88 -7.20
N GLY A 562 9.17 -24.23 -6.89
CA GLY A 562 9.76 -25.47 -7.38
C GLY A 562 10.07 -25.37 -8.88
N PRO A 563 9.50 -26.24 -9.75
CA PRO A 563 9.84 -26.21 -11.16
C PRO A 563 9.47 -24.88 -11.83
N LYS A 564 10.45 -24.28 -12.46
CA LYS A 564 10.36 -23.05 -13.26
C LYS A 564 9.92 -23.37 -14.69
N PRO A 565 9.44 -22.38 -15.46
CA PRO A 565 9.03 -22.56 -16.85
C PRO A 565 10.05 -23.29 -17.74
N HIS A 566 11.35 -22.98 -17.62
CA HIS A 566 12.41 -23.70 -18.36
C HIS A 566 12.49 -25.18 -18.02
N GLU A 567 12.22 -25.55 -16.78
CA GLU A 567 12.30 -26.94 -16.33
C GLU A 567 11.13 -27.77 -16.84
N TYR A 568 9.95 -27.18 -16.97
CA TYR A 568 8.83 -27.82 -17.66
C TYR A 568 9.14 -28.06 -19.15
N ILE A 569 9.80 -27.11 -19.81
CA ILE A 569 10.26 -27.28 -21.19
C ILE A 569 11.31 -28.38 -21.29
N ASN A 570 12.34 -28.36 -20.44
CA ASN A 570 13.38 -29.39 -20.41
C ASN A 570 12.75 -30.77 -20.20
N PHE A 571 11.79 -30.87 -19.27
CA PHE A 571 11.06 -32.10 -19.01
C PHE A 571 10.28 -32.61 -20.23
N LEU A 572 9.67 -31.71 -21.02
CA LEU A 572 9.03 -32.11 -22.29
C LEU A 572 10.02 -32.54 -23.36
N GLN A 573 11.24 -32.03 -23.36
CA GLN A 573 12.24 -32.35 -24.38
C GLN A 573 12.98 -33.65 -24.05
N ASN A 574 13.50 -33.78 -22.84
CA ASN A 574 14.43 -34.84 -22.46
C ASN A 574 13.95 -35.67 -21.25
N GLY A 575 12.76 -35.38 -20.70
CA GLY A 575 12.18 -36.11 -19.58
C GLY A 575 12.85 -35.84 -18.24
N GLN A 576 13.78 -34.90 -18.16
CA GLN A 576 14.47 -34.55 -16.93
C GLN A 576 13.77 -33.38 -16.24
N CYS A 577 13.55 -33.53 -14.94
CA CYS A 577 13.03 -32.48 -14.07
C CYS A 577 13.84 -32.51 -12.78
N GLU A 578 14.51 -31.40 -12.42
CA GLU A 578 15.26 -31.32 -11.16
C GLU A 578 14.35 -31.54 -9.94
N PHE A 579 13.07 -31.18 -10.10
CA PHE A 579 12.01 -31.30 -9.11
C PHE A 579 11.23 -32.62 -9.18
N LYS A 580 11.86 -33.70 -9.67
CA LYS A 580 11.29 -35.06 -9.71
C LYS A 580 9.94 -35.08 -10.45
N ASN A 581 8.89 -35.58 -9.81
CA ASN A 581 7.55 -35.73 -10.39
C ASN A 581 6.74 -34.41 -10.41
N LEU A 582 7.28 -33.29 -9.92
CA LEU A 582 6.53 -32.03 -9.90
C LEU A 582 6.32 -31.47 -11.32
N CYS A 583 7.25 -31.68 -12.26
CA CYS A 583 7.03 -31.27 -13.65
C CYS A 583 5.86 -32.04 -14.29
N GLU A 584 5.86 -33.36 -14.14
CA GLU A 584 4.76 -34.23 -14.59
C GLU A 584 3.44 -33.81 -13.96
N LYS A 585 3.44 -33.62 -12.63
CA LYS A 585 2.25 -33.18 -11.89
C LYS A 585 1.74 -31.83 -12.40
N GLY A 586 2.62 -30.87 -12.70
CA GLY A 586 2.25 -29.58 -13.29
C GLY A 586 1.44 -29.74 -14.57
N PHE A 587 1.96 -30.48 -15.55
CA PHE A 587 1.26 -30.75 -16.81
C PHE A 587 -0.07 -31.49 -16.65
N MET A 588 -0.16 -32.37 -15.65
CA MET A 588 -1.38 -33.13 -15.37
C MET A 588 -2.42 -32.36 -14.57
N THR A 589 -2.08 -31.19 -14.02
CA THR A 589 -2.95 -30.42 -13.14
C THR A 589 -3.25 -29.03 -13.72
N SER A 590 -2.62 -27.97 -13.21
CA SER A 590 -3.02 -26.59 -13.51
C SER A 590 -2.06 -25.82 -14.41
N LEU A 591 -0.86 -26.34 -14.69
CA LEU A 591 0.16 -25.61 -15.45
C LEU A 591 -0.39 -25.08 -16.78
N CYS A 592 -1.12 -25.93 -17.52
CA CYS A 592 -1.66 -25.55 -18.83
C CYS A 592 -2.88 -24.64 -18.79
N LYS A 593 -3.42 -24.37 -17.60
CA LYS A 593 -4.39 -23.27 -17.39
C LYS A 593 -3.70 -21.95 -17.09
N TYR A 594 -2.60 -21.98 -16.34
CA TYR A 594 -1.88 -20.77 -15.94
C TYR A 594 -0.87 -20.28 -17.00
N ALA A 595 -0.20 -21.17 -17.73
CA ALA A 595 0.82 -20.77 -18.71
C ALA A 595 0.28 -19.85 -19.84
N PRO A 596 -0.92 -20.09 -20.42
CA PRO A 596 -1.50 -19.19 -21.41
C PRO A 596 -1.93 -17.82 -20.85
N GLU A 597 -2.17 -17.73 -19.55
CA GLU A 597 -2.41 -16.44 -18.88
C GLU A 597 -1.09 -15.70 -18.69
N TRP A 598 -0.07 -16.40 -18.18
CA TRP A 598 1.23 -15.85 -17.87
C TRP A 598 1.96 -15.29 -19.10
N VAL A 599 1.91 -15.99 -20.24
CA VAL A 599 2.56 -15.55 -21.49
C VAL A 599 2.08 -14.18 -21.97
N ARG A 600 0.88 -13.74 -21.59
CA ARG A 600 0.36 -12.40 -21.92
C ARG A 600 1.20 -11.27 -21.32
N TYR A 601 1.90 -11.54 -20.22
CA TYR A 601 2.75 -10.58 -19.54
C TYR A 601 4.21 -10.64 -20.02
N VAL A 602 4.60 -11.72 -20.70
CA VAL A 602 5.99 -11.98 -21.13
C VAL A 602 6.00 -12.54 -22.56
N SER A 603 5.20 -11.95 -23.43
CA SER A 603 5.04 -12.40 -24.82
C SER A 603 6.29 -12.17 -25.68
N ASP A 604 7.26 -11.42 -25.16
CA ASP A 604 8.59 -11.19 -25.70
C ASP A 604 9.61 -12.26 -25.27
N GLU A 605 9.23 -13.18 -24.39
CA GLU A 605 10.12 -14.20 -23.82
C GLU A 605 9.90 -15.57 -24.49
N PRO A 606 10.86 -16.09 -25.28
CA PRO A 606 10.68 -17.33 -26.04
C PRO A 606 10.26 -18.53 -25.19
N ILE A 607 10.73 -18.58 -23.95
CA ILE A 607 10.42 -19.65 -23.02
C ILE A 607 8.94 -19.68 -22.61
N ALA A 608 8.32 -18.50 -22.47
CA ALA A 608 6.93 -18.38 -22.11
C ALA A 608 6.03 -18.77 -23.29
N ILE A 609 6.39 -18.34 -24.49
CA ILE A 609 5.72 -18.72 -25.74
C ILE A 609 5.76 -20.24 -25.92
N ARG A 610 6.96 -20.84 -25.86
CA ARG A 610 7.12 -22.31 -26.01
C ARG A 610 6.32 -23.10 -24.97
N LEU A 611 6.26 -22.61 -23.73
CA LEU A 611 5.49 -23.29 -22.67
C LEU A 611 3.99 -23.19 -22.92
N ALA A 612 3.49 -22.02 -23.32
CA ALA A 612 2.10 -21.83 -23.67
C ALA A 612 1.71 -22.68 -24.89
N ASP A 613 2.53 -22.71 -25.95
CA ASP A 613 2.32 -23.51 -27.15
C ASP A 613 2.32 -25.02 -26.83
N SER A 614 3.27 -25.46 -26.02
CA SER A 614 3.31 -26.84 -25.53
C SER A 614 2.01 -27.17 -24.80
N CYS A 615 1.56 -26.31 -23.91
CA CYS A 615 0.29 -26.51 -23.21
C CYS A 615 -0.93 -26.53 -24.15
N ALA A 616 -0.99 -25.65 -25.16
CA ALA A 616 -2.05 -25.66 -26.15
C ALA A 616 -2.09 -26.97 -26.96
N LEU A 617 -0.92 -27.48 -27.37
CA LEU A 617 -0.80 -28.78 -28.04
C LEU A 617 -1.30 -29.92 -27.13
N LEU A 618 -0.93 -29.88 -25.85
CA LEU A 618 -1.31 -30.90 -24.88
C LEU A 618 -2.81 -30.87 -24.52
N GLU A 619 -3.47 -29.73 -24.66
CA GLU A 619 -4.92 -29.57 -24.50
C GLU A 619 -5.72 -29.89 -25.78
N ASN A 620 -5.05 -30.05 -26.93
CA ASN A 620 -5.71 -30.39 -28.20
C ASN A 620 -6.52 -31.70 -28.05
N PRO A 621 -7.81 -31.73 -28.43
CA PRO A 621 -8.66 -32.91 -28.26
C PRO A 621 -8.13 -34.19 -28.92
N MET A 622 -7.42 -34.08 -30.05
CA MET A 622 -6.82 -35.25 -30.72
C MET A 622 -5.67 -35.81 -29.90
N VAL A 623 -4.77 -34.95 -29.40
CA VAL A 623 -3.70 -35.34 -28.49
C VAL A 623 -4.31 -35.91 -27.22
N LYS A 624 -5.34 -35.27 -26.64
CA LYS A 624 -6.04 -35.76 -25.44
C LYS A 624 -6.69 -37.14 -25.64
N ARG A 625 -7.24 -37.44 -26.82
CA ARG A 625 -7.76 -38.78 -27.16
C ARG A 625 -6.64 -39.83 -27.21
N LEU A 626 -5.49 -39.49 -27.79
CA LEU A 626 -4.30 -40.35 -27.78
C LEU A 626 -3.74 -40.56 -26.35
N ARG A 627 -4.01 -39.63 -25.43
CA ARG A 627 -3.54 -39.65 -24.03
C ARG A 627 -4.36 -40.52 -23.06
N GLY A 628 -5.44 -41.18 -23.50
CA GLY A 628 -6.32 -42.00 -22.65
C GLY A 628 -5.66 -43.15 -21.86
N GLY A 629 -4.34 -43.37 -22.00
CA GLY A 629 -3.52 -44.27 -21.17
C GLY A 629 -2.37 -43.55 -20.45
N GLY A 630 -2.71 -42.79 -19.40
CA GLY A 630 -1.94 -42.09 -18.34
C GLY A 630 -0.40 -41.93 -18.32
N ARG A 631 0.41 -42.77 -18.96
CA ARG A 631 1.88 -42.68 -19.01
C ARG A 631 2.48 -42.68 -20.42
N ARG A 632 1.81 -43.25 -21.42
CA ARG A 632 2.30 -43.24 -22.83
C ARG A 632 2.18 -41.86 -23.49
N ALA A 633 1.31 -41.02 -22.94
CA ALA A 633 0.99 -39.65 -23.36
C ALA A 633 2.16 -38.66 -23.41
N LEU A 634 2.97 -38.63 -22.35
CA LEU A 634 4.13 -37.75 -22.27
C LEU A 634 5.25 -38.23 -23.19
N ALA A 635 5.41 -39.55 -23.32
CA ALA A 635 6.37 -40.14 -24.25
C ALA A 635 6.04 -39.81 -25.71
N ALA A 636 4.77 -39.84 -26.11
CA ALA A 636 4.36 -39.46 -27.46
C ALA A 636 4.54 -37.95 -27.76
N ALA A 637 4.28 -37.07 -26.79
CA ALA A 637 4.57 -35.63 -26.94
C ALA A 637 6.07 -35.35 -27.10
N ARG A 638 6.92 -36.16 -26.42
CA ARG A 638 8.38 -36.13 -26.58
C ARG A 638 8.80 -36.55 -27.99
N GLU A 639 8.15 -37.56 -28.57
CA GLU A 639 8.40 -37.97 -29.97
C GLU A 639 7.97 -36.90 -30.97
N VAL A 640 6.87 -36.18 -30.74
CA VAL A 640 6.41 -35.11 -31.64
C VAL A 640 7.31 -33.86 -31.57
N GLN A 641 7.82 -33.49 -30.39
CA GLN A 641 8.77 -32.36 -30.25
C GLN A 641 10.19 -32.68 -30.72
N ALA A 642 10.60 -33.95 -30.73
CA ALA A 642 11.92 -34.35 -31.25
C ALA A 642 12.04 -34.22 -32.78
N VAL A 643 10.93 -33.98 -33.48
CA VAL A 643 10.89 -33.73 -34.92
C VAL A 643 10.77 -32.23 -35.16
N GLU A 644 11.86 -31.48 -35.01
CA GLU A 644 11.98 -30.17 -35.67
C GLU A 644 12.32 -30.38 -37.16
N PRO A 645 11.84 -29.52 -38.07
CA PRO A 645 12.11 -29.66 -39.49
C PRO A 645 13.55 -29.23 -39.78
N GLU A 646 14.42 -30.20 -40.08
CA GLU A 646 15.64 -29.93 -40.82
C GLU A 646 15.26 -29.34 -42.19
N GLY A 647 15.48 -28.04 -42.38
CA GLY A 647 15.46 -27.38 -43.69
C GLY A 647 14.30 -26.42 -43.95
N GLY A 648 14.37 -25.22 -43.37
CA GLY A 648 13.75 -24.03 -43.97
C GLY A 648 14.74 -23.38 -44.95
N PRO A 649 14.33 -22.92 -46.15
CA PRO A 649 15.24 -22.40 -47.16
C PRO A 649 15.88 -21.08 -46.70
N VAL A 650 17.21 -21.04 -46.82
CA VAL A 650 18.03 -19.84 -46.69
C VAL A 650 17.67 -18.89 -47.82
N LEU A 651 17.11 -17.72 -47.50
CA LEU A 651 17.13 -16.58 -48.39
C LEU A 651 18.42 -15.79 -48.13
N ALA A 652 19.20 -15.59 -49.19
CA ALA A 652 20.39 -14.75 -49.22
C ALA A 652 20.39 -13.92 -50.50
N PRO A 653 21.12 -12.79 -50.56
CA PRO A 653 21.25 -11.73 -49.57
C PRO A 653 20.20 -10.61 -49.74
#